data_AF-A0A9D4E3C6-F1
#
_entry.id   AF-A0A9D4E3C6-F1
#
_cell.length_a   1.000
_cell.length_b   1.000
_cell.length_c   1.000
_cell.angle_alpha   90.00
_cell.angle_beta   90.00
_cell.angle_gamma   90.00
#
_symmetry.space_group_name_H-M   'P 1'
#
loop_
_entity.id
_entity.type
_entity.pdbx_description
1 polymer ?
#
loop_
_entity_poly.entity_id
_entity_poly.type
_entity_poly.pdbx_seq_one_letter_code
_entity_poly.pdbx_strand_id
1 'polypeptide(L)'
;ARSGAPLIVAAIDFGTTFSGWACSFRSQFESDPSNVFVRPWNGFLFISSKAPTCVLIKPDGKTPDAFGFDAEYRYAELSENDSHKQWYFFQRFKLMLLNKPIHQDTMLVDQCGKPLPALRVLSLAIRYMVNDLRQWMDVNTQVSGFNLKDDIHWVLTVPAIWNDAAKDFMSLAAQEAGLLMTQITIVLEPVAASLFCIEDREQKERFEFLPGHKFLVLDAGGTDDIAVYEVCFGRKLKEVYKATGGFCGGAMVNKAFEEFLQECTGREAFERFKKENMEDFADLMRRFELIKRNVDTSFSGKKALFMPKPLIELVDAINGISFRELIQGSRYTRHADLAAGQKLLLDASIVHSFFKQSIDSIHILLAAALRQSATLGVDTIIMVGGYAESPILQEAIKTKFPGMKVIVSSEAGCAVLKGAVIFGHRPIEVSSLKQDSPTAFASDFQASWSKDLGKRGDQQTREPQRPSWSTMPSNWEPMKPDEIFRQVCLPNTGDEFKRVLSNFIQTLDNRKILFIYRIQSTFLWEHYCVKKKEMEKINGMNGAEEKILFHGTKPDIIESICAENLDMRLAGSNVGAILGHGTYFATAAKMSDCYATPDTKSGHRYMLQCRVLVGRWTKGEKGLRRPPEITESVSGGYRRRYNSCVDNVQNPRIFCIFDHVQYYPEYVLEYE
;
A
#
# COMPACT_ATOMS: atom_id res chain seq x y z
N ALA A 1 -18.88 4.79 -37.33
CA ALA A 1 -17.63 4.40 -38.00
C ALA A 1 -16.84 5.65 -38.37
N ARG A 2 -15.71 5.90 -37.69
CA ARG A 2 -14.55 6.58 -38.27
C ARG A 2 -13.43 5.53 -38.26
N SER A 3 -13.12 4.99 -39.43
CA SER A 3 -12.12 3.95 -39.67
C SER A 3 -10.74 4.55 -39.95
N GLY A 4 -10.33 5.56 -39.18
CA GLY A 4 -9.03 6.21 -39.32
C GLY A 4 -8.22 6.09 -38.04
N ALA A 5 -6.91 5.87 -38.16
CA ALA A 5 -5.98 5.91 -37.04
C ALA A 5 -6.03 7.30 -36.35
N PRO A 6 -5.83 7.37 -35.02
CA PRO A 6 -5.88 8.65 -34.32
C PRO A 6 -4.76 9.57 -34.81
N LEU A 7 -5.10 10.85 -35.03
CA LEU A 7 -4.14 11.85 -35.47
C LEU A 7 -3.17 12.21 -34.34
N ILE A 8 -3.70 12.32 -33.13
CA ILE A 8 -2.94 12.63 -31.92
C ILE A 8 -3.25 11.56 -30.89
N VAL A 9 -2.20 11.09 -30.22
CA VAL A 9 -2.35 10.28 -29.02
C VAL A 9 -1.79 11.08 -27.86
N ALA A 10 -2.57 11.21 -26.81
CA ALA A 10 -2.18 11.80 -25.54
C ALA A 10 -2.26 10.74 -24.44
N ALA A 11 -1.29 10.72 -23.54
CA ALA A 11 -1.30 9.85 -22.38
C ALA A 11 -1.30 10.68 -21.10
N ILE A 12 -2.03 10.20 -20.09
CA ILE A 12 -1.93 10.67 -18.72
C ILE A 12 -1.42 9.50 -17.88
N ASP A 13 -0.29 9.73 -17.24
CA ASP A 13 0.19 8.84 -16.19
C ASP A 13 -0.16 9.46 -14.85
N PHE A 14 -1.20 8.89 -14.25
CA PHE A 14 -1.70 9.33 -12.97
C PHE A 14 -0.97 8.53 -11.89
N GLY A 15 0.27 8.86 -11.54
CA GLY A 15 1.08 8.06 -10.61
C GLY A 15 0.77 8.29 -9.13
N THR A 16 1.33 7.45 -8.27
CA THR A 16 1.09 7.51 -6.82
C THR A 16 1.68 8.78 -6.19
N THR A 17 2.92 9.08 -6.55
CA THR A 17 3.67 10.23 -6.03
C THR A 17 3.79 11.33 -7.06
N PHE A 18 4.00 10.98 -8.34
CA PHE A 18 4.20 11.91 -9.44
C PHE A 18 3.30 11.53 -10.61
N SER A 19 2.69 12.52 -11.24
CA SER A 19 1.82 12.38 -12.40
C SER A 19 2.27 13.32 -13.51
N GLY A 20 1.89 13.02 -14.75
CA GLY A 20 2.16 13.89 -15.88
C GLY A 20 1.34 13.50 -17.10
N TRP A 21 1.56 14.24 -18.18
CA TRP A 21 0.99 13.91 -19.48
C TRP A 21 2.03 14.00 -20.58
N ALA A 22 1.79 13.27 -21.65
CA ALA A 22 2.64 13.20 -22.83
C ALA A 22 1.76 13.11 -24.08
N CYS A 23 2.29 13.48 -25.25
CA CYS A 23 1.58 13.31 -26.50
C CYS A 23 2.52 13.16 -27.70
N SER A 24 2.00 12.63 -28.80
CA SER A 24 2.65 12.72 -30.11
C SER A 24 1.65 12.74 -31.25
N PHE A 25 2.05 13.38 -32.34
CA PHE A 25 1.33 13.32 -33.60
C PHE A 25 1.62 12.00 -34.32
N ARG A 26 0.65 11.54 -35.11
CA ARG A 26 0.80 10.32 -35.91
C ARG A 26 2.02 10.36 -36.83
N SER A 27 2.26 11.50 -37.48
CA SER A 27 3.43 11.70 -38.35
C SER A 27 4.75 11.58 -37.60
N GLN A 28 4.82 12.09 -36.36
CA GLN A 28 5.99 11.95 -35.50
C GLN A 28 6.20 10.49 -35.11
N PHE A 29 5.14 9.81 -34.68
CA PHE A 29 5.19 8.39 -34.34
C PHE A 29 5.66 7.51 -35.50
N GLU A 30 5.19 7.78 -36.73
CA GLU A 30 5.59 7.04 -37.93
C GLU A 30 7.07 7.27 -38.29
N SER A 31 7.61 8.45 -37.98
CA SER A 31 9.04 8.76 -38.18
C SER A 31 9.94 8.17 -37.09
N ASP A 32 9.51 8.27 -35.83
CA ASP A 32 10.21 7.77 -34.65
C ASP A 32 9.21 7.53 -33.50
N PRO A 33 8.86 6.27 -33.22
CA PRO A 33 7.94 5.92 -32.14
C PRO A 33 8.39 6.40 -30.75
N SER A 34 9.70 6.56 -30.53
CA SER A 34 10.27 7.01 -29.24
C SER A 34 10.21 8.52 -29.04
N ASN A 35 9.99 9.28 -30.13
CA ASN A 35 9.88 10.74 -30.11
C ASN A 35 8.51 11.19 -29.61
N VAL A 36 8.32 11.08 -28.30
CA VAL A 36 7.12 11.50 -27.58
C VAL A 36 7.41 12.79 -26.83
N PHE A 37 6.57 13.80 -27.03
CA PHE A 37 6.61 15.00 -26.22
C PHE A 37 6.09 14.69 -24.81
N VAL A 38 6.91 14.97 -23.80
CA VAL A 38 6.53 14.85 -22.38
C VAL A 38 6.51 16.25 -21.80
N ARG A 39 5.41 16.61 -21.11
CA ARG A 39 5.27 17.94 -20.51
C ARG A 39 6.36 18.18 -19.45
N PRO A 40 7.25 19.18 -19.63
CA PRO A 40 8.14 19.60 -18.55
C PRO A 40 7.36 20.31 -17.43
N TRP A 41 7.72 19.98 -16.20
CA TRP A 41 7.19 20.59 -14.98
C TRP A 41 8.32 21.31 -14.24
N ASN A 42 8.08 22.57 -13.88
CA ASN A 42 9.08 23.39 -13.19
C ASN A 42 8.98 23.19 -11.67
N GLY A 43 9.94 22.46 -11.11
CA GLY A 43 10.08 22.25 -9.66
C GLY A 43 10.95 23.31 -8.97
N PHE A 44 11.18 24.46 -9.63
CA PHE A 44 12.07 25.57 -9.25
C PHE A 44 13.55 25.18 -9.19
N LEU A 45 13.90 24.16 -8.40
CA LEU A 45 15.25 23.62 -8.27
C LEU A 45 15.66 22.72 -9.46
N PHE A 46 14.68 22.17 -10.19
CA PHE A 46 14.91 21.29 -11.32
C PHE A 46 13.69 21.26 -12.26
N ILE A 47 13.91 20.80 -13.49
CA ILE A 47 12.85 20.46 -14.44
C ILE A 47 12.58 18.96 -14.31
N SER A 48 11.30 18.59 -14.25
CA SER A 48 10.86 17.19 -14.12
C SER A 48 9.93 16.79 -15.25
N SER A 49 9.95 15.52 -15.64
CA SER A 49 9.00 14.94 -16.61
C SER A 49 7.60 14.71 -16.02
N LYS A 50 7.48 14.77 -14.70
CA LYS A 50 6.23 14.64 -13.94
C LYS A 50 6.21 15.61 -12.75
N ALA A 51 5.03 16.01 -12.31
CA ALA A 51 4.86 16.82 -11.10
C ALA A 51 4.25 15.99 -9.96
N PRO A 52 4.40 16.42 -8.69
CA PRO A 52 3.77 15.76 -7.55
C PRO A 52 2.28 15.53 -7.78
N THR A 53 1.74 14.42 -7.28
CA THR A 53 0.31 14.10 -7.44
C THR A 53 -0.47 14.84 -6.37
N CYS A 54 -0.66 16.13 -6.64
CA CYS A 54 -1.40 17.05 -5.79
C CYS A 54 -2.24 18.01 -6.64
N VAL A 55 -3.39 18.41 -6.10
CA VAL A 55 -4.32 19.32 -6.78
C VAL A 55 -4.83 20.35 -5.79
N LEU A 56 -4.83 21.61 -6.23
CA LEU A 56 -5.44 22.73 -5.54
C LEU A 56 -6.77 23.04 -6.23
N ILE A 57 -7.85 23.03 -5.46
CA ILE A 57 -9.22 23.25 -5.93
C ILE A 57 -9.75 24.52 -5.26
N LYS A 58 -10.44 25.35 -6.05
CA LYS A 58 -11.03 26.60 -5.59
C LYS A 58 -12.06 26.37 -4.48
N PRO A 59 -12.42 27.40 -3.70
CA PRO A 59 -13.41 27.28 -2.62
C PRO A 59 -14.78 26.73 -3.05
N ASP A 60 -15.10 26.79 -4.34
CA ASP A 60 -16.33 26.19 -4.89
C ASP A 60 -16.36 24.65 -4.87
N GLY A 61 -15.21 23.99 -4.65
CA GLY A 61 -15.07 22.53 -4.68
C GLY A 61 -15.26 21.89 -6.06
N LYS A 62 -15.30 22.69 -7.13
CA LYS A 62 -15.69 22.29 -8.49
C LYS A 62 -14.68 22.71 -9.56
N THR A 63 -13.82 23.68 -9.27
CA THR A 63 -12.89 24.24 -10.25
C THR A 63 -11.45 23.91 -9.84
N PRO A 64 -10.67 23.22 -10.70
CA PRO A 64 -9.25 23.02 -10.43
C PRO A 64 -8.53 24.36 -10.66
N ASP A 65 -7.61 24.71 -9.78
CA ASP A 65 -6.81 25.93 -9.90
C ASP A 65 -5.38 25.65 -10.35
N ALA A 66 -4.75 24.66 -9.71
CA ALA A 66 -3.38 24.26 -9.98
C ALA A 66 -3.20 22.76 -9.73
N PHE A 67 -2.17 22.19 -10.36
CA PHE A 67 -1.74 20.80 -10.16
C PHE A 67 -0.23 20.75 -9.96
N GLY A 68 0.25 19.77 -9.21
CA GLY A 68 1.68 19.53 -9.09
C GLY A 68 2.42 20.65 -8.35
N PHE A 69 3.61 21.00 -8.83
CA PHE A 69 4.41 22.04 -8.18
C PHE A 69 3.65 23.37 -8.06
N ASP A 70 2.89 23.76 -9.09
CA ASP A 70 2.06 24.98 -9.05
C ASP A 70 1.01 24.94 -7.93
N ALA A 71 0.46 23.74 -7.63
CA ALA A 71 -0.47 23.58 -6.52
C ALA A 71 0.21 23.74 -5.15
N GLU A 72 1.45 23.25 -5.02
CA GLU A 72 2.26 23.45 -3.81
C GLU A 72 2.60 24.93 -3.60
N TYR A 73 3.08 25.61 -4.64
CA TYR A 73 3.42 27.04 -4.57
C TYR A 73 2.21 27.91 -4.27
N ARG A 74 1.09 27.73 -4.98
CA ARG A 74 -0.12 28.53 -4.73
C ARG A 74 -0.71 28.26 -3.35
N TYR A 75 -0.70 27.00 -2.90
CA TYR A 75 -1.17 26.70 -1.55
C TYR A 75 -0.30 27.39 -0.49
N ALA A 76 1.02 27.44 -0.71
CA ALA A 76 1.96 28.17 0.13
C ALA A 76 1.70 29.68 0.15
N GLU A 77 1.56 30.32 -1.02
CA GLU A 77 1.21 31.74 -1.13
C GLU A 77 -0.11 32.06 -0.39
N LEU A 78 -1.13 31.21 -0.55
CA LEU A 78 -2.40 31.33 0.17
C LEU A 78 -2.28 31.10 1.68
N SER A 79 -1.17 30.52 2.15
CA SER A 79 -0.94 30.27 3.57
C SER A 79 -0.44 31.50 4.33
N GLU A 80 0.25 32.42 3.65
CA GLU A 80 0.79 33.65 4.25
C GLU A 80 -0.29 34.54 4.88
N ASN A 81 -1.52 34.49 4.34
CA ASN A 81 -2.67 35.28 4.80
C ASN A 81 -3.85 34.41 5.25
N ASP A 82 -3.62 33.13 5.58
CA ASP A 82 -4.64 32.17 6.01
C ASP A 82 -5.76 31.86 4.99
N SER A 83 -5.71 32.40 3.76
CA SER A 83 -6.74 32.18 2.74
C SER A 83 -6.83 30.72 2.29
N HIS A 84 -5.73 29.96 2.38
CA HIS A 84 -5.67 28.53 2.07
C HIS A 84 -6.76 27.70 2.77
N LYS A 85 -7.22 28.13 3.96
CA LYS A 85 -8.30 27.46 4.72
C LYS A 85 -9.62 27.40 3.95
N GLN A 86 -9.84 28.30 2.99
CA GLN A 86 -11.03 28.31 2.13
C GLN A 86 -10.89 27.36 0.92
N TRP A 87 -9.66 27.01 0.53
CA TRP A 87 -9.32 26.22 -0.65
C TRP A 87 -9.11 24.74 -0.32
N TYR A 88 -9.31 23.83 -1.27
CA TYR A 88 -9.05 22.42 -1.02
C TYR A 88 -7.73 21.98 -1.62
N PHE A 89 -6.85 21.41 -0.81
CA PHE A 89 -5.54 20.92 -1.25
C PHE A 89 -5.36 19.45 -0.89
N PHE A 90 -5.25 18.60 -1.93
CA PHE A 90 -5.06 17.16 -1.78
C PHE A 90 -3.68 16.75 -2.28
N GLN A 91 -3.00 15.87 -1.56
CA GLN A 91 -1.72 15.29 -1.94
C GLN A 91 -1.77 13.76 -1.82
N ARG A 92 -1.05 13.05 -2.70
CA ARG A 92 -0.87 11.57 -2.68
C ARG A 92 -2.19 10.80 -2.63
N PHE A 93 -3.27 11.36 -3.16
CA PHE A 93 -4.61 10.81 -3.03
C PHE A 93 -4.83 9.55 -3.89
N LYS A 94 -3.98 9.24 -4.88
CA LYS A 94 -4.02 7.95 -5.60
C LYS A 94 -3.77 6.76 -4.68
N LEU A 95 -2.97 6.91 -3.60
CA LEU A 95 -2.70 5.84 -2.63
C LEU A 95 -3.99 5.26 -2.03
N MET A 96 -5.06 6.05 -1.97
CA MET A 96 -6.33 5.57 -1.42
C MET A 96 -6.99 4.49 -2.27
N LEU A 97 -6.65 4.44 -3.56
CA LEU A 97 -7.21 3.50 -4.53
C LEU A 97 -6.52 2.13 -4.44
N LEU A 98 -5.45 2.02 -3.65
CA LEU A 98 -4.77 0.76 -3.37
C LEU A 98 -5.55 -0.02 -2.30
N ASN A 99 -5.98 -1.23 -2.66
CA ASN A 99 -6.46 -2.27 -1.73
C ASN A 99 -7.65 -1.89 -0.82
N LYS A 100 -8.44 -0.89 -1.20
CA LYS A 100 -9.71 -0.55 -0.55
C LYS A 100 -10.89 -0.74 -1.51
N PRO A 101 -12.07 -1.16 -1.01
CA PRO A 101 -13.30 -1.02 -1.78
C PRO A 101 -13.52 0.47 -2.06
N ILE A 102 -13.52 0.84 -3.34
CA ILE A 102 -13.83 2.20 -3.77
C ILE A 102 -15.29 2.21 -4.21
N HIS A 103 -16.06 3.09 -3.60
CA HIS A 103 -17.45 3.35 -3.96
C HIS A 103 -17.60 4.80 -4.45
N GLN A 104 -18.67 5.11 -5.18
CA GLN A 104 -18.90 6.46 -5.71
C GLN A 104 -19.03 7.53 -4.61
N ASP A 105 -19.43 7.13 -3.40
CA ASP A 105 -19.55 7.96 -2.20
C ASP A 105 -18.26 8.03 -1.37
N THR A 106 -17.15 7.45 -1.85
CA THR A 106 -15.85 7.54 -1.18
C THR A 106 -15.44 9.01 -1.05
N MET A 107 -15.13 9.45 0.17
CA MET A 107 -14.70 10.82 0.46
C MET A 107 -13.19 10.88 0.69
N LEU A 108 -12.56 11.93 0.18
CA LEU A 108 -11.20 12.36 0.45
C LEU A 108 -11.21 13.54 1.41
N VAL A 109 -10.21 13.61 2.28
CA VAL A 109 -10.01 14.72 3.21
C VAL A 109 -8.78 15.51 2.79
N ASP A 110 -8.92 16.83 2.68
CA ASP A 110 -7.83 17.73 2.30
C ASP A 110 -6.89 18.04 3.48
N GLN A 111 -5.84 18.82 3.24
CA GLN A 111 -4.87 19.19 4.29
C GLN A 111 -5.45 19.98 5.47
N CYS A 112 -6.60 20.65 5.28
CA CYS A 112 -7.30 21.38 6.33
C CYS A 112 -8.40 20.55 7.02
N GLY A 113 -8.56 19.26 6.66
CA GLY A 113 -9.59 18.39 7.23
C GLY A 113 -10.95 18.46 6.51
N LYS A 114 -11.05 19.13 5.35
CA LYS A 114 -12.30 19.30 4.61
C LYS A 114 -12.54 18.16 3.62
N PRO A 115 -13.75 17.57 3.58
CA PRO A 115 -14.00 16.43 2.72
C PRO A 115 -14.50 16.83 1.31
N LEU A 116 -14.09 16.08 0.28
CA LEU A 116 -14.68 16.09 -1.07
C LEU A 116 -14.77 14.66 -1.65
N PRO A 117 -15.73 14.37 -2.55
CA PRO A 117 -15.82 13.06 -3.18
C PRO A 117 -14.53 12.68 -3.92
N ALA A 118 -14.04 11.45 -3.77
CA ALA A 118 -12.82 10.98 -4.41
C ALA A 118 -12.88 11.08 -5.94
N LEU A 119 -14.04 10.75 -6.51
CA LEU A 119 -14.31 10.91 -7.94
C LEU A 119 -14.16 12.37 -8.39
N ARG A 120 -14.60 13.32 -7.56
CA ARG A 120 -14.45 14.75 -7.83
C ARG A 120 -12.98 15.14 -7.84
N VAL A 121 -12.21 14.76 -6.83
CA VAL A 121 -10.78 15.12 -6.75
C VAL A 121 -9.99 14.56 -7.94
N LEU A 122 -10.19 13.28 -8.28
CA LEU A 122 -9.53 12.64 -9.42
C LEU A 122 -9.92 13.29 -10.75
N SER A 123 -11.23 13.50 -10.98
CA SER A 123 -11.71 14.12 -12.22
C SER A 123 -11.21 15.56 -12.39
N LEU A 124 -11.08 16.33 -11.31
CA LEU A 124 -10.52 17.68 -11.36
C LEU A 124 -9.02 17.69 -11.65
N ALA A 125 -8.27 16.72 -11.10
CA ALA A 125 -6.86 16.54 -11.41
C ALA A 125 -6.64 16.15 -12.88
N ILE A 126 -7.42 15.20 -13.41
CA ILE A 126 -7.39 14.82 -14.82
C ILE A 126 -7.80 16.01 -15.70
N ARG A 127 -8.87 16.73 -15.34
CA ARG A 127 -9.35 17.90 -16.09
C ARG A 127 -8.28 18.99 -16.18
N TYR A 128 -7.51 19.22 -15.11
CA TYR A 128 -6.40 20.16 -15.15
C TYR A 128 -5.37 19.74 -16.21
N MET A 129 -4.90 18.50 -16.18
CA MET A 129 -3.91 18.01 -17.16
C MET A 129 -4.45 18.03 -18.60
N VAL A 130 -5.73 17.70 -18.80
CA VAL A 130 -6.38 17.80 -20.11
C VAL A 130 -6.41 19.25 -20.61
N ASN A 131 -6.75 20.21 -19.75
CA ASN A 131 -6.77 21.63 -20.13
C ASN A 131 -5.37 22.17 -20.39
N ASP A 132 -4.38 21.75 -19.60
CA ASP A 132 -2.98 22.12 -19.76
C ASP A 132 -2.39 21.58 -21.09
N LEU A 133 -2.74 20.36 -21.48
CA LEU A 133 -2.40 19.80 -22.80
C LEU A 133 -3.07 20.58 -23.94
N ARG A 134 -4.36 20.92 -23.80
CA ARG A 134 -5.09 21.75 -24.77
C ARG A 134 -4.43 23.11 -24.97
N GLN A 135 -4.10 23.80 -23.89
CA GLN A 135 -3.39 25.08 -23.96
C GLN A 135 -2.03 24.93 -24.64
N TRP A 136 -1.28 23.87 -24.31
CA TRP A 136 -0.01 23.60 -24.98
C TRP A 136 -0.19 23.39 -26.49
N MET A 137 -1.21 22.64 -26.92
CA MET A 137 -1.48 22.45 -28.36
C MET A 137 -1.88 23.75 -29.06
N ASP A 138 -2.73 24.58 -28.45
CA ASP A 138 -3.16 25.85 -29.02
C ASP A 138 -1.95 26.77 -29.34
N VAL A 139 -0.95 26.76 -28.45
CA VAL A 139 0.28 27.54 -28.61
C VAL A 139 1.25 26.91 -29.63
N ASN A 140 1.41 25.58 -29.61
CA ASN A 140 2.50 24.91 -30.32
C ASN A 140 2.13 24.37 -31.70
N THR A 141 0.84 24.24 -32.02
CA THR A 141 0.43 23.60 -33.28
C THR A 141 0.12 24.59 -34.39
N GLN A 142 -0.23 25.85 -34.08
CA GLN A 142 -0.55 26.93 -35.06
C GLN A 142 -1.51 26.52 -36.21
N VAL A 143 -2.18 25.38 -36.13
CA VAL A 143 -3.06 24.90 -37.20
C VAL A 143 -4.49 25.36 -36.92
N SER A 144 -4.98 26.27 -37.75
CA SER A 144 -6.39 26.66 -37.77
C SER A 144 -7.25 25.50 -38.31
N GLY A 145 -8.29 25.10 -37.56
CA GLY A 145 -9.31 24.16 -38.04
C GLY A 145 -9.33 22.75 -37.44
N PHE A 146 -8.48 22.41 -36.47
CA PHE A 146 -8.60 21.16 -35.72
C PHE A 146 -9.70 21.21 -34.67
N ASN A 147 -10.52 20.16 -34.60
CA ASN A 147 -11.41 19.96 -33.45
C ASN A 147 -10.69 19.09 -32.41
N LEU A 148 -9.99 19.74 -31.49
CA LEU A 148 -9.28 19.11 -30.37
C LEU A 148 -10.14 18.18 -29.50
N LYS A 149 -11.48 18.26 -29.60
CA LYS A 149 -12.39 17.32 -28.93
C LYS A 149 -12.51 15.97 -29.63
N ASP A 150 -12.31 15.90 -30.94
CA ASP A 150 -12.62 14.70 -31.73
C ASP A 150 -11.38 13.92 -32.21
N ASP A 151 -10.21 14.58 -32.29
CA ASP A 151 -9.02 14.04 -32.97
C ASP A 151 -7.94 13.48 -32.03
N ILE A 152 -8.15 13.54 -30.71
CA ILE A 152 -7.22 13.02 -29.69
C ILE A 152 -7.71 11.69 -29.14
N HIS A 153 -6.85 10.67 -29.22
CA HIS A 153 -7.02 9.44 -28.47
C HIS A 153 -6.27 9.53 -27.15
N TRP A 154 -6.97 9.32 -26.04
CA TRP A 154 -6.45 9.39 -24.69
C TRP A 154 -6.09 8.01 -24.17
N VAL A 155 -4.90 7.90 -23.60
CA VAL A 155 -4.43 6.70 -22.92
C VAL A 155 -4.23 7.01 -21.45
N LEU A 156 -4.93 6.31 -20.57
CA LEU A 156 -4.78 6.45 -19.13
C LEU A 156 -4.03 5.24 -18.58
N THR A 157 -2.93 5.49 -17.87
CA THR A 157 -2.16 4.39 -17.24
C THR A 157 -2.74 4.05 -15.88
N VAL A 158 -2.74 2.76 -15.56
CA VAL A 158 -3.14 2.25 -14.24
C VAL A 158 -2.17 1.17 -13.76
N PRO A 159 -1.95 1.02 -12.44
CA PRO A 159 -1.09 -0.04 -11.90
C PRO A 159 -1.67 -1.42 -12.25
N ALA A 160 -0.80 -2.37 -12.57
CA ALA A 160 -1.23 -3.73 -12.88
C ALA A 160 -1.81 -4.47 -11.66
N ILE A 161 -1.46 -4.04 -10.45
CA ILE A 161 -1.98 -4.61 -9.18
C ILE A 161 -3.43 -4.21 -8.88
N TRP A 162 -4.01 -3.28 -9.63
CA TRP A 162 -5.38 -2.82 -9.40
C TRP A 162 -6.43 -3.83 -9.86
N ASN A 163 -7.50 -3.95 -9.07
CA ASN A 163 -8.69 -4.69 -9.47
C ASN A 163 -9.52 -3.91 -10.51
N ASP A 164 -10.47 -4.58 -11.13
CA ASP A 164 -11.26 -3.99 -12.22
C ASP A 164 -12.14 -2.82 -11.73
N ALA A 165 -12.63 -2.87 -10.48
CA ALA A 165 -13.38 -1.76 -9.88
C ALA A 165 -12.56 -0.46 -9.79
N ALA A 166 -11.27 -0.54 -9.44
CA ALA A 166 -10.38 0.63 -9.40
C ALA A 166 -10.08 1.17 -10.81
N LYS A 167 -9.96 0.29 -11.81
CA LYS A 167 -9.80 0.68 -13.22
C LYS A 167 -11.05 1.39 -13.74
N ASP A 168 -12.22 0.83 -13.48
CA ASP A 168 -13.51 1.41 -13.84
C ASP A 168 -13.73 2.77 -13.16
N PHE A 169 -13.29 2.91 -11.90
CA PHE A 169 -13.36 4.18 -11.18
C PHE A 169 -12.51 5.27 -11.84
N MET A 170 -11.33 4.93 -12.35
CA MET A 170 -10.51 5.88 -13.13
C MET A 170 -11.12 6.21 -14.49
N SER A 171 -11.74 5.24 -15.18
CA SER A 171 -12.52 5.52 -16.39
C SER A 171 -13.64 6.53 -16.10
N LEU A 172 -14.37 6.35 -14.99
CA LEU A 172 -15.42 7.26 -14.58
C LEU A 172 -14.85 8.66 -14.24
N ALA A 173 -13.70 8.74 -13.57
CA ALA A 173 -13.03 10.01 -13.28
C ALA A 173 -12.60 10.74 -14.56
N ALA A 174 -12.10 10.00 -15.55
CA ALA A 174 -11.74 10.55 -16.86
C ALA A 174 -12.97 11.05 -17.64
N GLN A 175 -14.09 10.32 -17.56
CA GLN A 175 -15.36 10.76 -18.14
C GLN A 175 -15.87 12.06 -17.49
N GLU A 176 -15.87 12.12 -16.14
CA GLU A 176 -16.21 13.33 -15.38
C GLU A 176 -15.26 14.50 -15.70
N ALA A 177 -14.00 14.22 -16.07
CA ALA A 177 -13.06 15.24 -16.51
C ALA A 177 -13.39 15.83 -17.90
N GLY A 178 -14.35 15.25 -18.63
CA GLY A 178 -14.82 15.71 -19.94
C GLY A 178 -14.19 14.95 -21.11
N LEU A 179 -13.65 13.75 -20.88
CA LEU A 179 -13.15 12.86 -21.93
C LEU A 179 -14.27 11.92 -22.41
N LEU A 180 -14.35 11.66 -23.72
CA LEU A 180 -15.35 10.74 -24.28
C LEU A 180 -14.88 9.29 -24.09
N MET A 181 -15.74 8.42 -23.59
CA MET A 181 -15.42 6.99 -23.40
C MET A 181 -14.94 6.29 -24.68
N THR A 182 -15.40 6.73 -25.85
CA THR A 182 -14.95 6.19 -27.15
C THR A 182 -13.52 6.59 -27.53
N GLN A 183 -12.92 7.53 -26.82
CA GLN A 183 -11.57 8.04 -27.06
C GLN A 183 -10.58 7.63 -25.98
N ILE A 184 -11.01 6.92 -24.92
CA ILE A 184 -10.17 6.56 -23.79
C ILE A 184 -9.80 5.09 -23.89
N THR A 185 -8.50 4.80 -23.79
CA THR A 185 -7.98 3.46 -23.59
C THR A 185 -7.23 3.40 -22.26
N ILE A 186 -7.48 2.37 -21.47
CA ILE A 186 -6.67 2.07 -20.29
C ILE A 186 -5.53 1.14 -20.69
N VAL A 187 -4.32 1.44 -20.22
CA VAL A 187 -3.16 0.56 -20.35
C VAL A 187 -2.55 0.31 -18.98
N LEU A 188 -2.05 -0.90 -18.76
CA LEU A 188 -1.30 -1.21 -17.54
C LEU A 188 0.07 -0.54 -17.61
N GLU A 189 0.47 0.12 -16.51
CA GLU A 189 1.78 0.78 -16.36
C GLU A 189 2.97 -0.10 -16.83
N PRO A 190 3.11 -1.38 -16.41
CA PRO A 190 4.22 -2.23 -16.87
C PRO A 190 4.13 -2.63 -18.35
N VAL A 191 2.95 -2.68 -18.96
CA VAL A 191 2.79 -2.92 -20.41
C VAL A 191 3.27 -1.70 -21.20
N ALA A 192 2.82 -0.51 -20.78
CA ALA A 192 3.25 0.74 -21.38
C ALA A 192 4.78 0.88 -21.29
N ALA A 193 5.34 0.72 -20.10
CA ALA A 193 6.79 0.73 -19.88
C ALA A 193 7.55 -0.22 -20.82
N SER A 194 7.08 -1.46 -20.95
CA SER A 194 7.69 -2.46 -21.84
C SER A 194 7.74 -1.96 -23.28
N LEU A 195 6.65 -1.39 -23.78
CA LEU A 195 6.58 -0.86 -25.15
C LEU A 195 7.57 0.26 -25.41
N PHE A 196 7.77 1.15 -24.44
CA PHE A 196 8.81 2.18 -24.58
C PHE A 196 10.20 1.56 -24.65
N CYS A 197 10.53 0.63 -23.75
CA CYS A 197 11.82 -0.05 -23.75
C CYS A 197 12.08 -0.84 -25.04
N ILE A 198 11.04 -1.38 -25.68
CA ILE A 198 11.14 -2.08 -26.96
C ILE A 198 11.35 -1.10 -28.12
N GLU A 199 10.79 0.11 -28.05
CA GLU A 199 10.87 1.08 -29.14
C GLU A 199 12.05 2.04 -29.05
N ASP A 200 12.58 2.25 -27.85
CA ASP A 200 13.74 3.09 -27.60
C ASP A 200 15.00 2.54 -28.31
N ARG A 201 15.65 3.40 -29.10
CA ARG A 201 16.76 2.99 -29.99
C ARG A 201 17.96 2.47 -29.20
N GLU A 202 18.28 3.08 -28.06
CA GLU A 202 19.39 2.65 -27.21
C GLU A 202 19.12 1.28 -26.55
N GLN A 203 17.85 0.95 -26.35
CA GLN A 203 17.42 -0.27 -25.66
C GLN A 203 17.11 -1.41 -26.64
N LYS A 204 16.74 -1.10 -27.89
CA LYS A 204 16.57 -2.07 -28.98
C LYS A 204 17.81 -2.94 -29.18
N GLU A 205 19.00 -2.39 -29.02
CA GLU A 205 20.26 -3.14 -29.10
C GLU A 205 20.53 -4.01 -27.86
N ARG A 206 19.89 -3.67 -26.73
CA ARG A 206 20.08 -4.33 -25.43
C ARG A 206 18.99 -5.34 -25.12
N PHE A 207 17.89 -5.39 -25.88
CA PHE A 207 16.76 -6.27 -25.57
C PHE A 207 16.15 -6.85 -26.84
N GLU A 208 16.30 -8.17 -27.01
CA GLU A 208 15.70 -8.89 -28.13
C GLU A 208 14.27 -9.30 -27.81
N PHE A 209 13.30 -8.60 -28.41
CA PHE A 209 11.88 -8.90 -28.23
C PHE A 209 11.42 -10.05 -29.13
N LEU A 210 11.95 -11.25 -28.87
CA LEU A 210 11.69 -12.46 -29.67
C LEU A 210 10.65 -13.37 -29.02
N PRO A 211 9.77 -14.02 -29.80
CA PRO A 211 8.81 -14.98 -29.26
C PRO A 211 9.46 -16.05 -28.36
N GLY A 212 8.86 -16.30 -27.20
CA GLY A 212 9.35 -17.21 -26.16
C GLY A 212 10.25 -16.55 -25.11
N HIS A 213 10.76 -15.34 -25.36
CA HIS A 213 11.56 -14.62 -24.37
C HIS A 213 10.69 -14.18 -23.18
N LYS A 214 11.22 -14.32 -21.96
CA LYS A 214 10.54 -13.91 -20.73
C LYS A 214 11.35 -12.85 -20.01
N PHE A 215 10.67 -11.80 -19.57
CA PHE A 215 11.29 -10.67 -18.87
C PHE A 215 10.39 -10.17 -17.74
N LEU A 216 11.03 -9.64 -16.70
CA LEU A 216 10.37 -8.98 -15.58
C LEU A 216 10.45 -7.48 -15.76
N VAL A 217 9.35 -6.77 -15.56
CA VAL A 217 9.31 -5.31 -15.45
C VAL A 217 9.23 -4.96 -13.96
N LEU A 218 10.18 -4.17 -13.48
CA LEU A 218 10.15 -3.51 -12.19
C LEU A 218 9.85 -2.03 -12.43
N ASP A 219 8.61 -1.62 -12.19
CA ASP A 219 8.25 -0.20 -12.14
C ASP A 219 8.55 0.33 -10.74
N ALA A 220 9.76 0.87 -10.58
CA ALA A 220 10.24 1.44 -9.35
C ALA A 220 9.91 2.94 -9.29
N GLY A 221 8.77 3.27 -8.68
CA GLY A 221 8.28 4.63 -8.50
C GLY A 221 8.25 5.05 -7.03
N GLY A 222 7.15 5.71 -6.63
CA GLY A 222 6.85 5.88 -5.21
C GLY A 222 6.44 4.57 -4.54
N THR A 223 5.64 3.79 -5.27
CA THR A 223 5.37 2.36 -5.07
C THR A 223 6.21 1.57 -6.06
N ASP A 224 6.46 0.29 -5.78
CA ASP A 224 7.03 -0.59 -6.80
C ASP A 224 6.02 -1.64 -7.21
N ASP A 225 5.91 -1.84 -8.52
CA ASP A 225 5.08 -2.85 -9.14
C ASP A 225 5.94 -3.75 -10.01
N ILE A 226 5.76 -5.06 -9.89
CA ILE A 226 6.42 -6.05 -10.74
C ILE A 226 5.38 -6.80 -11.57
N ALA A 227 5.72 -7.04 -12.82
CA ALA A 227 4.97 -7.90 -13.73
C ALA A 227 5.94 -8.71 -14.58
N VAL A 228 5.58 -9.94 -14.92
CA VAL A 228 6.43 -10.80 -15.77
C VAL A 228 5.67 -11.16 -17.02
N TYR A 229 6.32 -10.96 -18.16
CA TYR A 229 5.74 -11.23 -19.47
C TYR A 229 6.57 -12.22 -20.27
N GLU A 230 5.87 -13.01 -21.08
CA GLU A 230 6.42 -13.76 -22.18
C GLU A 230 6.04 -13.09 -23.50
N VAL A 231 7.01 -12.91 -24.38
CA VAL A 231 6.80 -12.40 -25.73
C VAL A 231 6.18 -13.50 -26.58
N CYS A 232 5.04 -13.20 -27.20
CA CYS A 232 4.34 -14.11 -28.09
C CYS A 232 4.50 -13.66 -29.56
N PHE A 233 4.21 -14.57 -30.50
CA PHE A 233 4.24 -14.27 -31.92
C PHE A 233 3.36 -13.05 -32.25
N GLY A 234 3.86 -12.17 -33.14
CA GLY A 234 3.15 -10.94 -33.51
C GLY A 234 3.25 -9.81 -32.49
N ARG A 235 4.32 -9.78 -31.67
CA ARG A 235 4.58 -8.74 -30.65
C ARG A 235 3.51 -8.66 -29.55
N LYS A 236 2.85 -9.78 -29.28
CA LYS A 236 1.87 -9.89 -28.18
C LYS A 236 2.60 -10.16 -26.88
N LEU A 237 1.99 -9.78 -25.76
CA LEU A 237 2.49 -10.11 -24.43
C LEU A 237 1.55 -11.08 -23.73
N LYS A 238 2.13 -12.03 -23.01
CA LYS A 238 1.40 -12.92 -22.11
C LYS A 238 1.92 -12.71 -20.70
N GLU A 239 1.05 -12.30 -19.78
CA GLU A 239 1.37 -12.26 -18.37
C GLU A 239 1.60 -13.69 -17.87
N VAL A 240 2.78 -13.97 -17.33
CA VAL A 240 3.15 -15.30 -16.81
C VAL A 240 3.24 -15.33 -15.29
N TYR A 241 3.26 -14.17 -14.66
CA TYR A 241 3.17 -14.01 -13.22
C TYR A 241 2.30 -12.80 -12.92
N LYS A 242 1.29 -13.01 -12.06
CA LYS A 242 0.33 -11.97 -11.69
C LYS A 242 1.08 -10.77 -11.14
N ALA A 243 0.73 -9.58 -11.60
CA ALA A 243 1.34 -8.37 -11.07
C ALA A 243 1.23 -8.29 -9.54
N THR A 244 2.36 -8.00 -8.90
CA THR A 244 2.45 -7.80 -7.45
C THR A 244 3.25 -6.54 -7.17
N GLY A 245 2.94 -5.85 -6.09
CA GLY A 245 3.58 -4.58 -5.80
C GLY A 245 3.27 -4.13 -4.39
N GLY A 246 3.87 -3.02 -3.99
CA GLY A 246 3.72 -2.51 -2.64
C GLY A 246 4.38 -1.16 -2.41
N PHE A 247 4.29 -0.71 -1.16
CA PHE A 247 4.97 0.50 -0.71
C PHE A 247 6.44 0.20 -0.37
N CYS A 248 7.21 -0.35 -1.32
CA CYS A 248 8.63 -0.65 -1.16
C CYS A 248 9.55 0.31 -1.93
N GLY A 249 8.97 1.25 -2.68
CA GLY A 249 9.72 2.11 -3.61
C GLY A 249 10.32 3.35 -2.98
N GLY A 250 10.52 4.38 -3.80
CA GLY A 250 11.17 5.63 -3.40
C GLY A 250 10.44 6.39 -2.29
N ALA A 251 9.15 6.10 -2.04
CA ALA A 251 8.42 6.67 -0.93
C ALA A 251 8.87 6.11 0.44
N MET A 252 9.39 4.88 0.49
CA MET A 252 9.99 4.30 1.70
C MET A 252 11.32 4.98 2.05
N VAL A 253 12.11 5.38 1.05
CA VAL A 253 13.32 6.19 1.26
C VAL A 253 12.96 7.56 1.83
N ASN A 254 11.93 8.21 1.28
CA ASN A 254 11.42 9.47 1.82
C ASN A 254 10.93 9.31 3.27
N LYS A 255 10.25 8.21 3.58
CA LYS A 255 9.79 7.89 4.94
C LYS A 255 10.96 7.75 5.91
N ALA A 256 12.01 7.01 5.53
CA ALA A 256 13.20 6.85 6.37
C ALA A 256 13.89 8.19 6.68
N PHE A 257 13.89 9.11 5.71
CA PHE A 257 14.39 10.48 5.91
C PHE A 257 13.46 11.31 6.81
N GLU A 258 12.14 11.24 6.63
CA GLU A 258 11.16 11.91 7.51
C GLU A 258 11.28 11.39 8.96
N GLU A 259 11.42 10.09 9.17
CA GLU A 259 11.61 9.48 10.50
C GLU A 259 12.92 9.94 11.16
N PHE A 260 13.99 10.05 10.37
CA PHE A 260 15.25 10.64 10.82
C PHE A 260 15.09 12.11 11.25
N LEU A 261 14.40 12.93 10.45
CA LEU A 261 14.13 14.33 10.81
C LEU A 261 13.28 14.41 12.07
N GLN A 262 12.23 13.60 12.18
CA GLN A 262 11.33 13.58 13.34
C GLN A 262 12.07 13.23 14.63
N GLU A 263 13.03 12.31 14.59
CA GLU A 263 13.86 11.96 15.74
C GLU A 263 14.85 13.07 16.08
N CYS A 264 15.48 13.69 15.07
CA CYS A 264 16.46 14.76 15.27
C CYS A 264 15.84 16.11 15.68
N THR A 265 14.56 16.34 15.39
CA THR A 265 13.85 17.61 15.66
C THR A 265 12.86 17.50 16.82
N GLY A 266 12.52 16.28 17.22
CA GLY A 266 11.40 16.02 18.12
C GLY A 266 10.07 15.93 17.36
N ARG A 267 9.25 14.94 17.76
CA ARG A 267 7.98 14.63 17.08
C ARG A 267 7.04 15.82 16.98
N GLU A 268 6.88 16.58 18.05
CA GLU A 268 5.95 17.71 18.08
C GLU A 268 6.40 18.84 17.16
N ALA A 269 7.67 19.24 17.21
CA ALA A 269 8.22 20.26 16.34
C ALA A 269 8.11 19.89 14.86
N PHE A 270 8.43 18.64 14.50
CA PHE A 270 8.32 18.16 13.13
C PHE A 270 6.87 18.15 12.62
N GLU A 271 5.94 17.65 13.44
CA GLU A 271 4.51 17.59 13.09
C GLU A 271 3.87 18.98 12.99
N ARG A 272 4.36 19.93 13.78
CA ARG A 272 3.93 21.32 13.72
C ARG A 272 4.50 22.01 12.48
N PHE A 273 5.78 21.80 12.18
CA PHE A 273 6.44 22.29 10.96
C PHE A 273 5.72 21.82 9.69
N LYS A 274 5.40 20.52 9.58
CA LYS A 274 4.64 19.99 8.43
C LYS A 274 3.27 20.64 8.23
N LYS A 275 2.63 21.09 9.32
CA LYS A 275 1.29 21.67 9.30
C LYS A 275 1.31 23.18 9.06
N GLU A 276 2.22 23.88 9.73
CA GLU A 276 2.28 25.35 9.73
C GLU A 276 3.20 25.90 8.63
N ASN A 277 4.13 25.10 8.12
CA ASN A 277 5.16 25.51 7.14
C ASN A 277 5.26 24.48 6.00
N MET A 278 4.14 24.16 5.36
CA MET A 278 4.09 23.15 4.29
C MET A 278 5.01 23.48 3.11
N GLU A 279 5.19 24.76 2.78
CA GLU A 279 6.11 25.17 1.70
C GLU A 279 7.55 24.79 2.00
N ASP A 280 8.05 25.19 3.17
CA ASP A 280 9.39 24.86 3.64
C ASP A 280 9.58 23.35 3.73
N PHE A 281 8.55 22.62 4.18
CA PHE A 281 8.57 21.17 4.21
C PHE A 281 8.67 20.56 2.80
N ALA A 282 7.86 21.05 1.86
CA ALA A 282 7.92 20.60 0.47
C ALA A 282 9.29 20.90 -0.16
N ASP A 283 9.86 22.09 0.10
CA ASP A 283 11.20 22.45 -0.38
C ASP A 283 12.30 21.56 0.21
N LEU A 284 12.24 21.28 1.51
CA LEU A 284 13.15 20.34 2.18
C LEU A 284 13.08 18.95 1.54
N MET A 285 11.87 18.45 1.28
CA MET A 285 11.68 17.15 0.63
C MET A 285 12.17 17.16 -0.83
N ARG A 286 12.01 18.27 -1.58
CA ARG A 286 12.59 18.42 -2.93
C ARG A 286 14.11 18.40 -2.91
N ARG A 287 14.75 19.06 -1.94
CA ARG A 287 16.21 19.02 -1.78
C ARG A 287 16.69 17.61 -1.44
N PHE A 288 15.96 16.89 -0.60
CA PHE A 288 16.25 15.48 -0.34
C PHE A 288 16.07 14.60 -1.57
N GLU A 289 15.04 14.85 -2.40
CA GLU A 289 14.84 14.14 -3.68
C GLU A 289 16.07 14.28 -4.60
N LEU A 290 16.70 15.46 -4.64
CA LEU A 290 17.96 15.65 -5.38
C LEU A 290 19.10 14.79 -4.83
N ILE A 291 19.20 14.60 -3.52
CA ILE A 291 20.18 13.67 -2.94
C ILE A 291 19.84 12.24 -3.35
N LYS A 292 18.56 11.85 -3.23
CA LYS A 292 18.11 10.49 -3.54
C LYS A 292 18.42 10.06 -4.98
N ARG A 293 18.35 11.02 -5.92
CA ARG A 293 18.60 10.81 -7.34
C ARG A 293 20.08 10.85 -7.74
N ASN A 294 20.92 11.61 -7.03
CA ASN A 294 22.30 11.90 -7.45
C ASN A 294 23.39 11.24 -6.62
N VAL A 295 23.05 10.48 -5.57
CA VAL A 295 24.03 9.71 -4.80
C VAL A 295 24.16 8.31 -5.36
N ASP A 296 25.41 7.86 -5.54
CA ASP A 296 25.77 6.49 -5.91
C ASP A 296 26.40 5.72 -4.73
N THR A 297 26.60 4.42 -4.92
CA THR A 297 27.16 3.51 -3.90
C THR A 297 28.61 3.82 -3.51
N SER A 298 29.36 4.55 -4.35
CA SER A 298 30.76 4.94 -4.08
C SER A 298 30.88 6.19 -3.20
N PHE A 299 29.78 6.92 -3.02
CA PHE A 299 29.75 8.10 -2.18
C PHE A 299 30.20 7.79 -0.75
N SER A 300 31.24 8.51 -0.31
CA SER A 300 31.89 8.35 1.00
C SER A 300 32.01 9.66 1.80
N GLY A 301 31.53 10.78 1.25
CA GLY A 301 31.62 12.11 1.84
C GLY A 301 30.40 12.51 2.68
N LYS A 302 30.14 13.83 2.72
CA LYS A 302 28.96 14.43 3.36
C LYS A 302 28.07 15.14 2.35
N LYS A 303 26.75 15.06 2.52
CA LYS A 303 25.78 15.90 1.81
C LYS A 303 25.25 16.96 2.75
N ALA A 304 25.15 18.20 2.27
CA ALA A 304 24.59 19.30 3.02
C ALA A 304 23.16 19.57 2.56
N LEU A 305 22.23 19.67 3.51
CA LEU A 305 20.87 20.15 3.30
C LEU A 305 20.66 21.44 4.08
N PHE A 306 20.10 22.46 3.44
CA PHE A 306 19.66 23.66 4.16
C PHE A 306 18.39 23.34 4.93
N MET A 307 18.43 23.56 6.24
CA MET A 307 17.31 23.37 7.14
C MET A 307 16.48 24.65 7.20
N PRO A 308 15.15 24.57 6.98
CA PRO A 308 14.30 25.74 7.05
C PRO A 308 14.37 26.41 8.41
N LYS A 309 14.52 27.74 8.40
CA LYS A 309 14.56 28.54 9.62
C LYS A 309 13.33 28.30 10.54
N PRO A 310 12.08 28.22 10.02
CA PRO A 310 10.93 27.92 10.86
C PRO A 310 11.03 26.57 11.60
N LEU A 311 11.62 25.54 10.97
CA LEU A 311 11.84 24.25 11.62
C LEU A 311 12.82 24.41 12.79
N ILE A 312 13.94 25.11 12.59
CA ILE A 312 14.94 25.33 13.65
C ILE A 312 14.32 26.10 14.83
N GLU A 313 13.58 27.16 14.54
CA GLU A 313 12.91 27.97 15.58
C GLU A 313 11.87 27.15 16.36
N LEU A 314 11.10 26.28 15.68
CA LEU A 314 10.17 25.36 16.33
C LEU A 314 10.88 24.34 17.21
N VAL A 315 12.02 23.81 16.76
CA VAL A 315 12.82 22.83 17.51
C VAL A 315 13.32 23.46 18.81
N ASP A 316 13.94 24.64 18.71
CA ASP A 316 14.51 25.35 19.86
C ASP A 316 13.41 25.75 20.86
N ALA A 317 12.25 26.23 20.36
CA ALA A 317 11.13 26.67 21.19
C ALA A 317 10.41 25.51 21.92
N ILE A 318 10.24 24.35 21.26
CA ILE A 318 9.46 23.24 21.81
C ILE A 318 10.32 22.34 22.71
N ASN A 319 11.54 22.03 22.29
CA ASN A 319 12.39 21.09 23.03
C ASN A 319 13.24 21.77 24.10
N GLY A 320 13.41 23.10 24.04
CA GLY A 320 14.21 23.88 24.99
C GLY A 320 15.72 23.67 24.88
N ILE A 321 16.18 22.93 23.85
CA ILE A 321 17.58 22.72 23.47
C ILE A 321 17.71 22.93 21.97
N SER A 322 18.91 23.28 21.52
CA SER A 322 19.12 23.60 20.11
C SER A 322 18.97 22.37 19.21
N PHE A 323 18.58 22.59 17.95
CA PHE A 323 18.52 21.51 16.96
C PHE A 323 19.84 20.72 16.83
N ARG A 324 20.99 21.40 16.96
CA ARG A 324 22.30 20.75 16.96
C ARG A 324 22.48 19.80 18.15
N GLU A 325 22.10 20.24 19.35
CA GLU A 325 22.20 19.43 20.57
C GLU A 325 21.29 18.19 20.50
N LEU A 326 20.10 18.30 19.91
CA LEU A 326 19.23 17.13 19.69
C LEU A 326 19.87 16.10 18.76
N ILE A 327 20.48 16.54 17.66
CA ILE A 327 21.21 15.62 16.77
C ILE A 327 22.35 14.92 17.54
N GLN A 328 23.09 15.67 18.35
CA GLN A 328 24.19 15.15 19.17
C GLN A 328 23.72 14.20 20.30
N GLY A 329 22.50 14.38 20.81
CA GLY A 329 21.86 13.49 21.78
C GLY A 329 21.21 12.24 21.15
N SER A 330 21.03 12.23 19.83
CA SER A 330 20.38 11.13 19.11
C SER A 330 21.35 9.99 18.75
N ARG A 331 20.81 8.86 18.27
CA ARG A 331 21.63 7.78 17.69
C ARG A 331 22.44 8.22 16.46
N TYR A 332 22.17 9.40 15.92
CA TYR A 332 22.77 9.94 14.70
C TYR A 332 23.97 10.86 14.96
N THR A 333 24.40 11.05 16.21
CA THR A 333 25.50 11.98 16.57
C THR A 333 26.81 11.78 15.80
N ARG A 334 27.08 10.56 15.31
CA ARG A 334 28.30 10.24 14.52
C ARG A 334 28.08 10.28 13.01
N HIS A 335 26.84 10.51 12.58
CA HIS A 335 26.42 10.38 11.19
C HIS A 335 25.78 11.67 10.64
N ALA A 336 25.37 12.58 11.52
CA ALA A 336 24.81 13.87 11.16
C ALA A 336 25.29 14.97 12.13
N ASP A 337 25.42 16.20 11.62
CA ASP A 337 25.65 17.40 12.43
C ASP A 337 24.95 18.61 11.80
N LEU A 338 24.52 19.55 12.61
CA LEU A 338 24.03 20.85 12.13
C LEU A 338 25.19 21.84 12.16
N ALA A 339 25.77 22.10 10.99
CA ALA A 339 26.84 23.06 10.82
C ALA A 339 26.32 24.51 10.77
N ALA A 340 27.25 25.47 10.89
CA ALA A 340 26.95 26.89 10.76
C ALA A 340 26.17 27.22 9.48
N GLY A 341 25.23 28.17 9.57
CA GLY A 341 24.38 28.57 8.45
C GLY A 341 23.27 27.58 8.12
N GLN A 342 22.72 26.88 9.12
CA GLN A 342 21.54 26.01 8.99
C GLN A 342 21.78 24.79 8.07
N LYS A 343 23.01 24.30 7.96
CA LYS A 343 23.37 23.19 7.08
C LYS A 343 23.39 21.88 7.85
N LEU A 344 22.40 21.02 7.62
CA LEU A 344 22.44 19.64 8.08
C LEU A 344 23.40 18.85 7.20
N LEU A 345 24.52 18.43 7.80
CA LEU A 345 25.50 17.57 7.16
C LEU A 345 25.12 16.12 7.43
N LEU A 346 24.97 15.33 6.36
CA LEU A 346 24.65 13.91 6.39
C LEU A 346 25.84 13.12 5.83
N ASP A 347 26.40 12.25 6.65
CA ASP A 347 27.47 11.34 6.21
C ASP A 347 26.92 10.28 5.25
N ALA A 348 27.78 9.75 4.38
CA ALA A 348 27.42 8.66 3.46
C ALA A 348 26.71 7.49 4.16
N SER A 349 27.15 7.11 5.36
CA SER A 349 26.54 6.03 6.13
C SER A 349 25.04 6.24 6.42
N ILE A 350 24.62 7.44 6.83
CA ILE A 350 23.21 7.73 7.06
C ILE A 350 22.44 7.86 5.75
N VAL A 351 23.03 8.50 4.73
CA VAL A 351 22.40 8.63 3.40
C VAL A 351 22.08 7.26 2.81
N HIS A 352 23.05 6.33 2.82
CA HIS A 352 22.87 4.96 2.35
C HIS A 352 21.84 4.19 3.18
N SER A 353 21.79 4.44 4.50
CA SER A 353 20.84 3.75 5.38
C SER A 353 19.37 4.02 5.01
N PHE A 354 19.05 5.19 4.45
CA PHE A 354 17.69 5.52 4.02
C PHE A 354 17.15 4.60 2.91
N PHE A 355 18.05 4.02 2.10
CA PHE A 355 17.67 3.14 0.99
C PHE A 355 17.51 1.67 1.42
N LYS A 356 18.08 1.29 2.57
CA LYS A 356 18.22 -0.12 2.96
C LYS A 356 16.89 -0.88 2.96
N GLN A 357 15.89 -0.32 3.65
CA GLN A 357 14.59 -1.00 3.80
C GLN A 357 13.88 -1.15 2.44
N SER A 358 13.97 -0.13 1.59
CA SER A 358 13.40 -0.14 0.24
C SER A 358 14.05 -1.22 -0.62
N ILE A 359 15.39 -1.24 -0.68
CA ILE A 359 16.17 -2.21 -1.45
C ILE A 359 15.91 -3.64 -0.98
N ASP A 360 15.87 -3.88 0.33
CA ASP A 360 15.61 -5.21 0.87
C ASP A 360 14.18 -5.68 0.53
N SER A 361 13.20 -4.77 0.56
CA SER A 361 11.82 -5.08 0.18
C SER A 361 11.68 -5.39 -1.32
N ILE A 362 12.32 -4.60 -2.19
CA ILE A 362 12.36 -4.86 -3.64
C ILE A 362 13.04 -6.19 -3.93
N HIS A 363 14.14 -6.50 -3.24
CA HIS A 363 14.81 -7.79 -3.39
C HIS A 363 13.90 -8.97 -3.04
N ILE A 364 13.16 -8.90 -1.93
CA ILE A 364 12.21 -9.93 -1.53
C ILE A 364 11.14 -10.11 -2.60
N LEU A 365 10.57 -9.00 -3.10
CA LEU A 365 9.54 -9.01 -4.15
C LEU A 365 10.04 -9.67 -5.44
N LEU A 366 11.21 -9.28 -5.93
CA LEU A 366 11.83 -9.86 -7.12
C LEU A 366 12.19 -11.34 -6.93
N ALA A 367 12.77 -11.70 -5.79
CA ALA A 367 13.13 -13.07 -5.49
C ALA A 367 11.90 -13.99 -5.40
N ALA A 368 10.81 -13.51 -4.82
CA ALA A 368 9.55 -14.25 -4.72
C ALA A 368 8.94 -14.52 -6.10
N ALA A 369 8.96 -13.53 -7.00
CA ALA A 369 8.48 -13.69 -8.36
C ALA A 369 9.36 -14.63 -9.18
N LEU A 370 10.69 -14.47 -9.13
CA LEU A 370 11.63 -15.25 -9.95
C LEU A 370 11.72 -16.73 -9.52
N ARG A 371 11.32 -17.09 -8.29
CA ARG A 371 11.28 -18.47 -7.80
C ARG A 371 10.08 -19.28 -8.30
N GLN A 372 9.10 -18.66 -8.94
CA GLN A 372 7.90 -19.36 -9.40
C GLN A 372 8.20 -20.25 -10.61
N SER A 373 7.51 -21.39 -10.71
CA SER A 373 7.65 -22.28 -11.86
C SER A 373 7.25 -21.60 -13.18
N ALA A 374 6.24 -20.72 -13.14
CA ALA A 374 5.77 -19.98 -14.30
C ALA A 374 6.80 -18.98 -14.87
N THR A 375 7.67 -18.45 -14.00
CA THR A 375 8.75 -17.50 -14.34
C THR A 375 10.07 -18.18 -14.67
N LEU A 376 10.10 -19.52 -14.76
CA LEU A 376 11.29 -20.23 -15.21
C LEU A 376 11.67 -19.75 -16.63
N GLY A 377 12.95 -19.42 -16.80
CA GLY A 377 13.51 -18.88 -18.05
C GLY A 377 13.49 -17.34 -18.15
N VAL A 378 13.01 -16.61 -17.13
CA VAL A 378 13.22 -15.17 -17.07
C VAL A 378 14.69 -14.89 -16.83
N ASP A 379 15.33 -14.14 -17.74
CA ASP A 379 16.75 -13.78 -17.68
C ASP A 379 16.98 -12.26 -17.60
N THR A 380 15.93 -11.46 -17.81
CA THR A 380 16.02 -10.01 -17.94
C THR A 380 15.10 -9.31 -16.94
N ILE A 381 15.63 -8.28 -16.28
CA ILE A 381 14.88 -7.33 -15.44
C ILE A 381 14.94 -5.96 -16.11
N ILE A 382 13.78 -5.44 -16.53
CA ILE A 382 13.64 -4.08 -17.05
C ILE A 382 13.20 -3.17 -15.89
N MET A 383 14.02 -2.18 -15.56
CA MET A 383 13.74 -1.19 -14.52
C MET A 383 13.22 0.11 -15.15
N VAL A 384 12.05 0.53 -14.70
CA VAL A 384 11.38 1.78 -15.08
C VAL A 384 10.89 2.51 -13.82
N GLY A 385 10.32 3.71 -13.98
CA GLY A 385 9.85 4.52 -12.86
C GLY A 385 10.92 5.47 -12.33
N GLY A 386 10.50 6.53 -11.64
CA GLY A 386 11.40 7.61 -11.22
C GLY A 386 12.43 7.20 -10.17
N TYR A 387 12.19 6.12 -9.42
CA TYR A 387 13.16 5.59 -8.45
C TYR A 387 14.17 4.64 -9.11
N ALA A 388 13.85 4.04 -10.26
CA ALA A 388 14.83 3.30 -11.07
C ALA A 388 15.98 4.17 -11.59
N GLU A 389 15.83 5.50 -11.60
CA GLU A 389 16.91 6.44 -11.91
C GLU A 389 17.99 6.49 -10.81
N SER A 390 17.72 5.99 -9.61
CA SER A 390 18.67 6.02 -8.49
C SER A 390 19.86 5.08 -8.72
N PRO A 391 21.11 5.59 -8.77
CA PRO A 391 22.29 4.75 -8.96
C PRO A 391 22.47 3.71 -7.84
N ILE A 392 22.11 4.06 -6.59
CA ILE A 392 22.13 3.13 -5.46
C ILE A 392 21.18 1.94 -5.72
N LEU A 393 19.95 2.20 -6.18
CA LEU A 393 19.01 1.13 -6.46
C LEU A 393 19.51 0.25 -7.61
N GLN A 394 19.95 0.87 -8.72
CA GLN A 394 20.44 0.13 -9.89
C GLN A 394 21.59 -0.83 -9.51
N GLU A 395 22.57 -0.35 -8.74
CA GLU A 395 23.70 -1.17 -8.32
C GLU A 395 23.28 -2.28 -7.34
N ALA A 396 22.36 -1.97 -6.43
CA ALA A 396 21.85 -2.96 -5.48
C ALA A 396 21.10 -4.11 -6.19
N ILE A 397 20.29 -3.82 -7.21
CA ILE A 397 19.59 -4.85 -8.00
C ILE A 397 20.60 -5.68 -8.81
N LYS A 398 21.56 -5.04 -9.50
CA LYS A 398 22.63 -5.77 -10.21
C LYS A 398 23.42 -6.69 -9.29
N THR A 399 23.78 -6.21 -8.10
CA THR A 399 24.54 -6.98 -7.10
C THR A 399 23.74 -8.16 -6.54
N LYS A 400 22.45 -7.95 -6.23
CA LYS A 400 21.60 -9.00 -5.65
C LYS A 400 21.13 -10.04 -6.68
N PHE A 401 21.18 -9.72 -7.97
CA PHE A 401 20.76 -10.61 -9.07
C PHE A 401 21.83 -10.71 -10.17
N PRO A 402 23.04 -11.21 -9.87
CA PRO A 402 24.18 -11.19 -10.79
C PRO A 402 24.00 -12.08 -12.04
N GLY A 403 23.06 -13.04 -12.00
CA GLY A 403 22.71 -13.89 -13.13
C GLY A 403 21.64 -13.28 -14.06
N MET A 404 21.12 -12.10 -13.75
CA MET A 404 20.07 -11.43 -14.52
C MET A 404 20.65 -10.29 -15.35
N LYS A 405 20.17 -10.13 -16.58
CA LYS A 405 20.41 -8.94 -17.39
C LYS A 405 19.52 -7.80 -16.87
N VAL A 406 20.12 -6.88 -16.11
CA VAL A 406 19.41 -5.70 -15.61
C VAL A 406 19.50 -4.57 -16.63
N ILE A 407 18.35 -4.20 -17.20
CA ILE A 407 18.18 -3.13 -18.18
C ILE A 407 17.46 -1.97 -17.50
N VAL A 408 18.13 -0.83 -17.39
CA VAL A 408 17.49 0.41 -16.91
C VAL A 408 17.10 1.23 -18.12
N SER A 409 15.84 1.62 -18.22
CA SER A 409 15.37 2.50 -19.29
C SER A 409 16.13 3.85 -19.26
N SER A 410 16.53 4.33 -20.43
CA SER A 410 17.26 5.61 -20.62
C SER A 410 16.49 6.80 -20.03
N GLU A 411 15.16 6.73 -20.07
CA GLU A 411 14.24 7.71 -19.52
C GLU A 411 13.24 7.06 -18.53
N ALA A 412 13.78 6.29 -17.57
CA ALA A 412 12.99 5.49 -16.64
C ALA A 412 11.82 6.26 -15.98
N GLY A 413 12.01 7.52 -15.56
CA GLY A 413 10.97 8.32 -14.93
C GLY A 413 9.74 8.61 -15.81
N CYS A 414 9.87 8.61 -17.14
CA CYS A 414 8.78 8.84 -18.09
C CYS A 414 8.49 7.68 -19.04
N ALA A 415 9.16 6.53 -18.87
CA ALA A 415 8.98 5.33 -19.69
C ALA A 415 7.51 4.89 -19.80
N VAL A 416 6.78 4.90 -18.69
CA VAL A 416 5.34 4.59 -18.64
C VAL A 416 4.52 5.57 -19.49
N LEU A 417 4.79 6.89 -19.39
CA LEU A 417 4.10 7.93 -20.17
C LEU A 417 4.35 7.76 -21.67
N LYS A 418 5.61 7.64 -22.07
CA LYS A 418 5.99 7.49 -23.48
C LYS A 418 5.45 6.18 -24.06
N GLY A 419 5.55 5.12 -23.28
CA GLY A 419 5.00 3.81 -23.61
C GLY A 419 3.50 3.81 -23.82
N ALA A 420 2.75 4.59 -23.03
CA ALA A 420 1.31 4.75 -23.17
C ALA A 420 0.95 5.48 -24.47
N VAL A 421 1.73 6.50 -24.87
CA VAL A 421 1.55 7.16 -26.17
C VAL A 421 1.82 6.19 -27.34
N ILE A 422 2.89 5.39 -27.24
CA ILE A 422 3.20 4.34 -28.22
C ILE A 422 2.06 3.33 -28.31
N PHE A 423 1.52 2.89 -27.16
CA PHE A 423 0.38 1.97 -27.09
C PHE A 423 -0.85 2.56 -27.79
N GLY A 424 -1.18 3.83 -27.57
CA GLY A 424 -2.35 4.44 -28.22
C GLY A 424 -2.21 4.56 -29.74
N HIS A 425 -1.00 4.72 -30.27
CA HIS A 425 -0.77 4.74 -31.72
C HIS A 425 -0.78 3.34 -32.34
N ARG A 426 -0.28 2.36 -31.59
CA ARG A 426 -0.19 0.97 -32.03
C ARG A 426 -0.42 0.04 -30.83
N PRO A 427 -1.69 -0.26 -30.52
CA PRO A 427 -2.03 -1.17 -29.43
C PRO A 427 -1.46 -2.57 -29.69
N ILE A 428 -1.08 -3.25 -28.61
CA ILE A 428 -0.70 -4.66 -28.63
C ILE A 428 -1.69 -5.48 -27.83
N GLU A 429 -1.84 -6.75 -28.22
CA GLU A 429 -2.65 -7.69 -27.46
C GLU A 429 -1.87 -8.17 -26.24
N VAL A 430 -2.51 -8.09 -25.08
CA VAL A 430 -1.98 -8.60 -23.81
C VAL A 430 -2.93 -9.66 -23.28
N SER A 431 -2.43 -10.87 -23.10
CA SER A 431 -3.18 -11.96 -22.48
C SER A 431 -2.83 -12.04 -21.00
N SER A 432 -3.82 -11.78 -20.15
CA SER A 432 -3.72 -11.88 -18.70
C SER A 432 -3.91 -13.33 -18.24
N LEU A 433 -3.38 -13.67 -17.05
CA LEU A 433 -3.74 -14.93 -16.40
C LEU A 433 -5.26 -14.93 -16.09
N LYS A 434 -5.96 -16.03 -16.38
CA LYS A 434 -7.37 -16.20 -15.98
C LYS A 434 -7.46 -16.13 -14.45
N GLN A 435 -8.51 -15.49 -13.93
CA GLN A 435 -8.78 -15.39 -12.49
C GLN A 435 -9.01 -16.78 -11.89
N ASP A 436 -7.94 -17.41 -11.43
CA ASP A 436 -7.97 -18.16 -10.18
C ASP A 436 -7.60 -17.18 -9.07
N SER A 437 -8.24 -17.33 -7.91
CA SER A 437 -8.22 -16.43 -6.76
C SER A 437 -6.86 -15.80 -6.44
N PRO A 438 -6.79 -14.53 -5.97
CA PRO A 438 -5.52 -13.85 -5.70
C PRO A 438 -4.66 -14.61 -4.70
N THR A 439 -3.39 -14.84 -5.03
CA THR A 439 -2.37 -15.22 -4.05
C THR A 439 -2.21 -14.11 -3.01
N ALA A 440 -2.49 -14.43 -1.75
CA ALA A 440 -2.65 -13.52 -0.62
C ALA A 440 -1.33 -12.98 -0.02
N PHE A 441 -0.37 -12.57 -0.84
CA PHE A 441 0.96 -12.13 -0.34
C PHE A 441 1.13 -10.60 -0.23
N ALA A 442 0.18 -9.79 -0.71
CA ALA A 442 0.35 -8.33 -0.82
C ALA A 442 -0.64 -7.46 -0.01
N SER A 443 -1.63 -8.05 0.67
CA SER A 443 -2.66 -7.29 1.41
C SER A 443 -2.22 -6.82 2.80
N ASP A 444 -1.33 -7.57 3.45
CA ASP A 444 -1.17 -7.48 4.91
C ASP A 444 -0.18 -6.40 5.37
N PHE A 445 0.69 -5.94 4.46
CA PHE A 445 1.64 -4.86 4.77
C PHE A 445 1.02 -3.45 4.69
N GLN A 446 -0.10 -3.28 3.96
CA GLN A 446 -0.72 -1.98 3.70
C GLN A 446 -1.79 -1.56 4.74
N ALA A 447 -2.36 -2.50 5.51
CA ALA A 447 -3.45 -2.22 6.46
C ALA A 447 -3.03 -1.35 7.66
N SER A 448 -1.74 -1.35 8.02
CA SER A 448 -1.16 -0.52 9.08
C SER A 448 -1.22 0.98 8.76
N TRP A 449 -1.13 1.36 7.49
CA TRP A 449 -0.87 2.75 7.07
C TRP A 449 -2.11 3.64 6.95
N SER A 450 -3.31 3.08 6.87
CA SER A 450 -4.55 3.87 6.74
C SER A 450 -5.03 4.51 8.05
N LYS A 451 -4.43 4.17 9.19
CA LYS A 451 -4.92 4.61 10.51
C LYS A 451 -4.29 5.92 11.03
N ASP A 452 -3.16 6.37 10.46
CA ASP A 452 -2.41 7.50 11.03
C ASP A 452 -2.73 8.89 10.44
N LEU A 453 -3.56 8.98 9.38
CA LEU A 453 -3.93 10.28 8.78
C LEU A 453 -5.17 10.95 9.42
N GLY A 454 -5.65 10.47 10.57
CA GLY A 454 -7.02 10.78 11.01
C GLY A 454 -7.25 11.27 12.44
N LYS A 455 -6.26 11.37 13.35
CA LYS A 455 -6.55 11.80 14.74
C LYS A 455 -5.41 12.61 15.39
N ARG A 456 -5.58 13.93 15.49
CA ARG A 456 -4.89 14.82 16.46
C ARG A 456 -5.88 15.29 17.53
N GLY A 457 -5.41 15.40 18.77
CA GLY A 457 -6.12 16.04 19.89
C GLY A 457 -5.67 15.52 21.27
N ASP A 458 -4.71 16.22 21.87
CA ASP A 458 -4.43 16.46 23.31
C ASP A 458 -4.49 15.33 24.37
N GLN A 459 -3.33 14.96 24.96
CA GLN A 459 -2.85 15.44 26.28
C GLN A 459 -1.59 14.66 26.79
N GLN A 460 -0.56 15.43 27.16
CA GLN A 460 0.52 15.24 28.16
C GLN A 460 1.47 14.02 28.16
N THR A 461 2.66 14.27 27.62
CA THR A 461 4.04 14.01 28.14
C THR A 461 4.30 12.90 29.17
N ARG A 462 4.93 11.81 28.71
CA ARG A 462 6.12 11.13 29.28
C ARG A 462 6.77 10.26 28.19
N GLU A 463 8.11 10.23 28.13
CA GLU A 463 8.96 9.59 27.10
C GLU A 463 8.46 8.20 26.62
N PRO A 464 8.47 7.86 25.30
CA PRO A 464 8.06 6.53 24.87
C PRO A 464 9.23 5.55 25.03
N GLN A 465 9.29 4.90 26.19
CA GLN A 465 9.81 3.53 26.21
C GLN A 465 8.98 2.67 25.26
N ARG A 466 9.64 1.80 24.48
CA ARG A 466 8.96 0.82 23.61
C ARG A 466 7.82 0.17 24.40
N PRO A 467 6.58 0.17 23.90
CA PRO A 467 5.48 -0.39 24.65
C PRO A 467 5.73 -1.89 24.91
N SER A 468 5.66 -2.32 26.16
CA SER A 468 6.03 -3.69 26.63
C SER A 468 5.11 -4.82 26.15
N TRP A 469 4.34 -4.60 25.10
CA TRP A 469 3.24 -5.49 24.69
C TRP A 469 3.39 -6.04 23.26
N SER A 470 4.36 -5.56 22.48
CA SER A 470 4.71 -6.10 21.16
C SER A 470 5.66 -7.30 21.25
N THR A 471 5.86 -7.86 22.45
CA THR A 471 6.65 -9.07 22.62
C THR A 471 5.83 -10.24 22.11
N MET A 472 6.34 -10.89 21.06
CA MET A 472 5.88 -12.20 20.64
C MET A 472 5.81 -13.14 21.85
N PRO A 473 4.85 -14.08 21.90
CA PRO A 473 4.76 -15.02 23.00
C PRO A 473 6.10 -15.72 23.21
N SER A 474 6.58 -15.77 24.46
CA SER A 474 7.92 -16.27 24.79
C SER A 474 8.10 -17.76 24.46
N ASN A 475 7.00 -18.50 24.32
CA ASN A 475 6.98 -19.89 23.92
C ASN A 475 7.09 -20.10 22.39
N TRP A 476 7.14 -19.05 21.58
CA TRP A 476 7.27 -19.20 20.12
C TRP A 476 8.69 -19.57 19.71
N GLU A 477 8.78 -20.51 18.76
CA GLU A 477 10.01 -20.81 18.05
C GLU A 477 10.32 -19.70 17.04
N PRO A 478 11.60 -19.43 16.73
CA PRO A 478 11.99 -18.49 15.68
C PRO A 478 11.31 -18.86 14.36
N MET A 479 10.56 -17.90 13.82
CA MET A 479 9.98 -17.98 12.49
C MET A 479 10.93 -17.35 11.47
N LYS A 480 10.92 -17.86 10.24
CA LYS A 480 11.69 -17.22 9.16
C LYS A 480 10.99 -15.90 8.74
N PRO A 481 11.72 -14.90 8.23
CA PRO A 481 11.13 -13.62 7.84
C PRO A 481 10.03 -13.70 6.77
N ASP A 482 10.02 -14.78 5.98
CA ASP A 482 9.07 -15.09 4.90
C ASP A 482 7.97 -16.08 5.30
N GLU A 483 8.00 -16.61 6.53
CA GLU A 483 7.05 -17.59 7.04
C GLU A 483 5.77 -16.87 7.52
N ILE A 484 4.68 -16.98 6.74
CA ILE A 484 3.39 -16.35 7.03
C ILE A 484 2.70 -16.92 8.29
N PHE A 485 2.85 -18.23 8.49
CA PHE A 485 2.49 -18.91 9.72
C PHE A 485 3.35 -20.17 9.84
N ARG A 486 3.51 -20.67 11.06
CA ARG A 486 4.18 -21.94 11.37
C ARG A 486 3.27 -22.78 12.24
N GLN A 487 3.17 -24.07 11.91
CA GLN A 487 2.62 -25.07 12.82
C GLN A 487 3.79 -25.78 13.51
N VAL A 488 3.89 -25.60 14.82
CA VAL A 488 4.90 -26.27 15.65
C VAL A 488 4.24 -27.45 16.34
N CYS A 489 4.64 -28.67 15.98
CA CYS A 489 4.18 -29.87 16.69
C CYS A 489 4.76 -29.90 18.10
N LEU A 490 3.88 -29.91 19.11
CA LEU A 490 4.30 -29.88 20.51
C LEU A 490 4.73 -31.27 20.99
N PRO A 491 5.87 -31.38 21.70
CA PRO A 491 6.26 -32.63 22.36
C PRO A 491 5.23 -33.06 23.40
N ASN A 492 4.80 -34.32 23.35
CA ASN A 492 3.79 -34.87 24.26
C ASN A 492 4.20 -34.87 25.76
N THR A 493 5.48 -34.66 26.06
CA THR A 493 6.02 -34.55 27.42
C THR A 493 6.05 -33.11 27.97
N GLY A 494 5.88 -32.09 27.10
CA GLY A 494 6.00 -30.68 27.47
C GLY A 494 4.80 -30.13 28.24
N ASP A 495 5.03 -29.13 29.10
CA ASP A 495 3.98 -28.53 29.94
C ASP A 495 2.90 -27.82 29.12
N GLU A 496 3.29 -27.23 27.99
CA GLU A 496 2.34 -26.62 27.05
C GLU A 496 1.38 -27.66 26.46
N PHE A 497 1.91 -28.81 26.01
CA PHE A 497 1.09 -29.92 25.50
C PHE A 497 0.12 -30.41 26.58
N LYS A 498 0.60 -30.66 27.80
CA LYS A 498 -0.23 -31.11 28.93
C LYS A 498 -1.34 -30.12 29.26
N ARG A 499 -1.06 -28.81 29.23
CA ARG A 499 -2.05 -27.76 29.47
C ARG A 499 -3.14 -27.74 28.40
N VAL A 500 -2.76 -27.79 27.12
CA VAL A 500 -3.74 -27.80 26.01
C VAL A 500 -4.55 -29.10 26.01
N LEU A 501 -3.89 -30.24 26.25
CA LEU A 501 -4.55 -31.53 26.40
C LEU A 501 -5.56 -31.52 27.56
N SER A 502 -5.21 -30.94 28.71
CA SER A 502 -6.11 -30.82 29.86
C SER A 502 -7.40 -30.09 29.52
N ASN A 503 -7.32 -28.96 28.81
CA ASN A 503 -8.49 -28.20 28.37
C ASN A 503 -9.41 -29.05 27.45
N PHE A 504 -8.83 -29.86 26.57
CA PHE A 504 -9.57 -30.75 25.68
C PHE A 504 -10.25 -31.89 26.44
N ILE A 505 -9.49 -32.69 27.20
CA ILE A 505 -10.00 -33.88 27.89
C ILE A 505 -10.95 -33.53 29.05
N GLN A 506 -10.85 -32.33 29.62
CA GLN A 506 -11.77 -31.85 30.65
C GLN A 506 -13.23 -31.89 30.17
N THR A 507 -13.46 -31.74 28.87
CA THR A 507 -14.81 -31.72 28.30
C THR A 507 -15.06 -32.80 27.25
N LEU A 508 -14.01 -33.40 26.68
CA LEU A 508 -14.06 -34.47 25.68
C LEU A 508 -13.02 -35.57 26.01
N ASP A 509 -13.35 -36.44 26.96
CA ASP A 509 -12.49 -37.48 27.51
C ASP A 509 -12.53 -38.81 26.72
N ASN A 510 -13.54 -39.01 25.89
CA ASN A 510 -13.74 -40.23 25.12
C ASN A 510 -13.04 -40.22 23.74
N ARG A 511 -12.22 -39.20 23.45
CA ARG A 511 -11.42 -39.07 22.23
C ARG A 511 -9.94 -39.02 22.57
N LYS A 512 -9.11 -39.66 21.75
CA LYS A 512 -7.67 -39.68 21.95
C LYS A 512 -7.00 -38.63 21.07
N ILE A 513 -6.30 -37.68 21.70
CA ILE A 513 -5.43 -36.74 20.99
C ILE A 513 -4.22 -37.48 20.42
N LEU A 514 -3.93 -37.20 19.15
CA LEU A 514 -2.76 -37.69 18.42
C LEU A 514 -1.65 -36.64 18.44
N PHE A 515 -1.97 -35.43 17.98
CA PHE A 515 -1.02 -34.32 17.87
C PHE A 515 -1.64 -32.99 18.29
N ILE A 516 -0.81 -32.10 18.82
CA ILE A 516 -1.16 -30.71 19.10
C ILE A 516 -0.15 -29.83 18.37
N TYR A 517 -0.63 -29.00 17.46
CA TYR A 517 0.19 -28.06 16.72
C TYR A 517 -0.06 -26.65 17.24
N ARG A 518 0.96 -26.00 17.81
CA ARG A 518 0.91 -24.57 18.11
C ARG A 518 0.99 -23.78 16.82
N ILE A 519 0.04 -22.90 16.61
CA ILE A 519 0.06 -21.96 15.49
C ILE A 519 0.91 -20.77 15.93
N GLN A 520 1.82 -20.34 15.07
CA GLN A 520 2.57 -19.11 15.22
C GLN A 520 2.32 -18.26 13.98
N SER A 521 1.66 -17.13 14.14
CA SER A 521 1.41 -16.18 13.05
C SER A 521 1.53 -14.77 13.63
N THR A 522 2.62 -14.09 13.29
CA THR A 522 2.91 -12.74 13.78
C THR A 522 1.76 -11.79 13.43
N PHE A 523 1.25 -11.88 12.21
CA PHE A 523 0.13 -11.08 11.72
C PHE A 523 -1.16 -11.26 12.53
N LEU A 524 -1.63 -12.51 12.69
CA LEU A 524 -2.86 -12.79 13.44
C LEU A 524 -2.72 -12.43 14.92
N TRP A 525 -1.53 -12.64 15.50
CA TRP A 525 -1.24 -12.29 16.89
C TRP A 525 -1.24 -10.78 17.14
N GLU A 526 -0.63 -10.01 16.24
CA GLU A 526 -0.60 -8.54 16.35
C GLU A 526 -2.00 -7.94 16.24
N HIS A 527 -2.81 -8.41 15.28
CA HIS A 527 -4.20 -7.98 15.12
C HIS A 527 -5.04 -8.28 16.36
N TYR A 528 -4.90 -9.49 16.91
CA TYR A 528 -5.52 -9.91 18.16
C TYR A 528 -5.11 -9.02 19.35
N CYS A 529 -3.81 -8.73 19.49
CA CYS A 529 -3.29 -7.89 20.58
C CYS A 529 -3.79 -6.43 20.48
N VAL A 530 -3.83 -5.86 19.27
CA VAL A 530 -4.37 -4.52 19.03
C VAL A 530 -5.86 -4.48 19.36
N LYS A 531 -6.62 -5.51 18.98
CA LYS A 531 -8.06 -5.59 19.29
C LYS A 531 -8.32 -5.70 20.79
N LYS A 532 -7.52 -6.51 21.50
CA LYS A 532 -7.60 -6.65 22.96
C LYS A 532 -7.46 -5.31 23.67
N LYS A 533 -6.49 -4.51 23.25
CA LYS A 533 -6.25 -3.16 23.79
C LYS A 533 -7.37 -2.18 23.50
N GLU A 534 -7.88 -2.21 22.26
CA GLU A 534 -9.05 -1.40 21.89
C GLU A 534 -10.23 -1.73 22.82
N MET A 535 -10.52 -3.02 23.01
CA MET A 535 -11.61 -3.48 23.85
C MET A 535 -11.40 -3.15 25.34
N GLU A 536 -10.19 -3.30 25.89
CA GLU A 536 -9.86 -2.88 27.26
C GLU A 536 -9.98 -1.36 27.44
N LYS A 537 -9.56 -0.55 26.46
CA LYS A 537 -9.71 0.90 26.52
C LYS A 537 -11.19 1.31 26.54
N ILE A 538 -12.04 0.62 25.80
CA ILE A 538 -13.46 0.94 25.67
C ILE A 538 -14.28 0.36 26.84
N ASN A 539 -14.01 -0.87 27.24
CA ASN A 539 -14.80 -1.64 28.22
C ASN A 539 -14.27 -1.53 29.66
N GLY A 540 -13.09 -0.94 29.87
CA GLY A 540 -12.40 -0.87 31.16
C GLY A 540 -11.32 -1.94 31.29
N MET A 541 -10.56 -1.89 32.39
CA MET A 541 -9.50 -2.86 32.68
C MET A 541 -10.05 -4.29 32.64
N ASN A 542 -9.39 -5.19 31.90
CA ASN A 542 -9.84 -6.56 31.59
C ASN A 542 -11.16 -6.66 30.79
N GLY A 543 -11.68 -5.55 30.28
CA GLY A 543 -12.96 -5.49 29.57
C GLY A 543 -12.97 -6.13 28.18
N ALA A 544 -11.82 -6.61 27.68
CA ALA A 544 -11.79 -7.49 26.52
C ALA A 544 -12.28 -8.92 26.83
N GLU A 545 -12.23 -9.33 28.11
CA GLU A 545 -12.59 -10.65 28.62
C GLU A 545 -12.12 -11.79 27.70
N GLU A 546 -10.83 -12.10 27.77
CA GLU A 546 -10.22 -13.19 26.99
C GLU A 546 -10.64 -14.56 27.54
N LYS A 547 -11.09 -15.45 26.65
CA LYS A 547 -11.42 -16.85 26.96
C LYS A 547 -10.69 -17.80 26.01
N ILE A 548 -10.38 -19.00 26.51
CA ILE A 548 -9.92 -20.13 25.69
C ILE A 548 -11.16 -20.91 25.27
N LEU A 549 -11.45 -20.96 23.97
CA LEU A 549 -12.66 -21.59 23.42
C LEU A 549 -12.32 -22.51 22.25
N PHE A 550 -13.26 -23.39 21.88
CA PHE A 550 -13.06 -24.42 20.86
C PHE A 550 -13.87 -24.15 19.59
N HIS A 551 -13.30 -24.51 18.43
CA HIS A 551 -13.98 -24.48 17.14
C HIS A 551 -13.72 -25.77 16.36
N GLY A 552 -14.77 -26.55 16.08
CA GLY A 552 -14.68 -27.75 15.25
C GLY A 552 -14.76 -27.39 13.77
N THR A 553 -13.90 -28.00 12.96
CA THR A 553 -13.77 -27.63 11.55
C THR A 553 -13.42 -28.83 10.66
N LYS A 554 -13.42 -28.63 9.35
CA LYS A 554 -13.04 -29.66 8.37
C LYS A 554 -11.52 -29.67 8.16
N PRO A 555 -10.91 -30.83 7.86
CA PRO A 555 -9.47 -30.96 7.67
C PRO A 555 -8.92 -30.10 6.52
N ASP A 556 -9.66 -29.99 5.42
CA ASP A 556 -9.27 -29.29 4.19
C ASP A 556 -9.12 -27.78 4.36
N ILE A 557 -9.65 -27.20 5.44
CA ILE A 557 -9.57 -25.76 5.70
C ILE A 557 -8.62 -25.39 6.85
N ILE A 558 -7.96 -26.35 7.49
CA ILE A 558 -7.02 -26.08 8.60
C ILE A 558 -5.87 -25.20 8.16
N GLU A 559 -5.27 -25.48 7.00
CA GLU A 559 -4.14 -24.69 6.47
C GLU A 559 -4.56 -23.24 6.19
N SER A 560 -5.72 -23.06 5.54
CA SER A 560 -6.31 -21.74 5.30
C SER A 560 -6.61 -21.01 6.61
N ILE A 561 -7.12 -21.68 7.64
CA ILE A 561 -7.39 -21.04 8.93
C ILE A 561 -6.08 -20.60 9.63
N CYS A 562 -5.01 -21.40 9.53
CA CYS A 562 -3.71 -21.02 10.09
C CYS A 562 -3.07 -19.83 9.37
N ALA A 563 -3.29 -19.70 8.05
CA ALA A 563 -2.77 -18.61 7.24
C ALA A 563 -3.63 -17.33 7.33
N GLU A 564 -4.95 -17.46 7.23
CA GLU A 564 -5.88 -16.36 6.93
C GLU A 564 -6.92 -16.12 8.05
N ASN A 565 -6.89 -16.91 9.13
CA ASN A 565 -7.88 -16.94 10.21
C ASN A 565 -9.24 -17.55 9.80
N LEU A 566 -10.14 -17.72 10.77
CA LEU A 566 -11.51 -18.20 10.51
C LEU A 566 -12.32 -17.16 9.73
N ASP A 567 -12.82 -17.54 8.55
CA ASP A 567 -13.64 -16.67 7.70
C ASP A 567 -15.10 -16.63 8.17
N MET A 568 -15.46 -15.51 8.80
CA MET A 568 -16.80 -15.26 9.31
C MET A 568 -17.89 -15.21 8.21
N ARG A 569 -17.53 -15.02 6.93
CA ARG A 569 -18.50 -15.03 5.81
C ARG A 569 -19.08 -16.41 5.55
N LEU A 570 -18.39 -17.46 6.02
CA LEU A 570 -18.86 -18.85 5.92
C LEU A 570 -19.81 -19.24 7.07
N ALA A 571 -20.17 -18.28 7.94
CA ALA A 571 -21.04 -18.50 9.08
C ALA A 571 -22.41 -19.09 8.70
N GLY A 572 -22.79 -20.17 9.37
CA GLY A 572 -24.10 -20.80 9.21
C GLY A 572 -24.21 -21.78 8.03
N SER A 573 -23.13 -22.04 7.31
CA SER A 573 -23.07 -23.00 6.19
C SER A 573 -23.45 -24.43 6.58
N ASN A 574 -23.21 -24.85 7.84
CA ASN A 574 -23.50 -26.20 8.31
C ASN A 574 -24.77 -26.33 9.19
N VAL A 575 -25.07 -25.34 10.06
CA VAL A 575 -26.16 -25.47 11.09
C VAL A 575 -27.11 -24.28 11.17
N GLY A 576 -26.98 -23.31 10.25
CA GLY A 576 -27.74 -22.07 10.30
C GLY A 576 -27.21 -21.11 11.35
N ALA A 577 -27.03 -19.84 10.97
CA ALA A 577 -26.48 -18.77 11.80
C ALA A 577 -27.45 -18.34 12.93
N ILE A 578 -27.72 -19.23 13.90
CA ILE A 578 -28.77 -19.11 14.92
C ILE A 578 -28.54 -17.98 15.95
N LEU A 579 -27.27 -17.61 16.21
CA LEU A 579 -26.90 -16.49 17.08
C LEU A 579 -26.48 -15.24 16.29
N GLY A 580 -26.51 -15.32 14.95
CA GLY A 580 -26.05 -14.30 14.02
C GLY A 580 -24.96 -14.80 13.06
N HIS A 581 -24.68 -13.99 12.03
CA HIS A 581 -23.66 -14.22 11.01
C HIS A 581 -22.26 -13.85 11.53
N GLY A 582 -21.75 -14.66 12.45
CA GLY A 582 -20.40 -14.55 13.00
C GLY A 582 -19.75 -15.92 13.18
N THR A 583 -18.51 -15.93 13.68
CA THR A 583 -17.75 -17.15 13.97
C THR A 583 -18.14 -17.71 15.33
N TYR A 584 -18.43 -19.01 15.40
CA TYR A 584 -18.95 -19.67 16.59
C TYR A 584 -17.84 -20.38 17.36
N PHE A 585 -17.80 -20.18 18.68
CA PHE A 585 -16.85 -20.81 19.58
C PHE A 585 -17.57 -21.41 20.78
N ALA A 586 -17.23 -22.64 21.16
CA ALA A 586 -17.82 -23.32 22.31
C ALA A 586 -16.88 -23.27 23.52
N THR A 587 -17.45 -23.22 24.72
CA THR A 587 -16.69 -23.33 25.98
C THR A 587 -16.20 -24.74 26.27
N ALA A 588 -16.74 -25.75 25.56
CA ALA A 588 -16.42 -27.16 25.73
C ALA A 588 -16.05 -27.80 24.39
N ALA A 589 -14.94 -28.54 24.34
CA ALA A 589 -14.48 -29.28 23.16
C ALA A 589 -15.53 -30.26 22.64
N LYS A 590 -16.26 -30.93 23.54
CA LYS A 590 -17.35 -31.86 23.18
C LYS A 590 -18.48 -31.22 22.37
N MET A 591 -18.72 -29.92 22.52
CA MET A 591 -19.71 -29.23 21.70
C MET A 591 -19.18 -28.95 20.29
N SER A 592 -17.87 -28.78 20.16
CA SER A 592 -17.18 -28.56 18.89
C SER A 592 -16.89 -29.87 18.13
N ASP A 593 -16.83 -31.03 18.80
CA ASP A 593 -16.63 -32.35 18.18
C ASP A 593 -17.66 -32.67 17.08
N CYS A 594 -18.92 -32.29 17.28
CA CYS A 594 -19.99 -32.49 16.29
C CYS A 594 -19.76 -31.74 14.96
N TYR A 595 -18.88 -30.74 14.98
CA TYR A 595 -18.53 -29.92 13.81
C TYR A 595 -17.17 -30.29 13.20
N ALA A 596 -16.39 -31.11 13.89
CA ALA A 596 -15.12 -31.62 13.40
C ALA A 596 -15.36 -32.86 12.54
N THR A 597 -15.36 -32.70 11.22
CA THR A 597 -15.59 -33.83 10.31
C THR A 597 -14.32 -34.68 10.21
N PRO A 598 -14.43 -36.02 10.22
CA PRO A 598 -13.28 -36.88 10.05
C PRO A 598 -12.68 -36.74 8.64
N ASP A 599 -11.36 -36.76 8.55
CA ASP A 599 -10.63 -36.78 7.30
C ASP A 599 -10.90 -38.08 6.54
N THR A 600 -11.12 -37.94 5.24
CA THR A 600 -11.51 -39.06 4.38
C THR A 600 -10.40 -40.09 4.19
N LYS A 601 -9.13 -39.73 4.44
CA LYS A 601 -7.98 -40.63 4.27
C LYS A 601 -7.53 -41.23 5.60
N SER A 602 -7.39 -40.44 6.66
CA SER A 602 -6.90 -40.92 7.96
C SER A 602 -8.00 -41.30 8.94
N GLY A 603 -9.23 -40.78 8.76
CA GLY A 603 -10.30 -40.86 9.74
C GLY A 603 -10.16 -39.88 10.91
N HIS A 604 -9.05 -39.12 10.99
CA HIS A 604 -8.77 -38.20 12.09
C HIS A 604 -9.64 -36.95 12.01
N ARG A 605 -9.89 -36.33 13.16
CA ARG A 605 -10.64 -35.09 13.31
C ARG A 605 -9.73 -33.95 13.71
N TYR A 606 -10.14 -32.74 13.35
CA TYR A 606 -9.39 -31.52 13.63
C TYR A 606 -10.27 -30.50 14.35
N MET A 607 -9.73 -29.92 15.41
CA MET A 607 -10.39 -28.86 16.20
C MET A 607 -9.38 -27.79 16.55
N LEU A 608 -9.84 -26.54 16.60
CA LEU A 608 -9.03 -25.40 17.02
C LEU A 608 -9.31 -25.08 18.48
N GLN A 609 -8.26 -24.82 19.25
CA GLN A 609 -8.34 -24.11 20.52
C GLN A 609 -7.88 -22.66 20.29
N CYS A 610 -8.78 -21.71 20.51
CA CYS A 610 -8.58 -20.31 20.18
C CYS A 610 -8.58 -19.43 21.44
N ARG A 611 -7.79 -18.36 21.42
CA ARG A 611 -8.00 -17.21 22.32
C ARG A 611 -9.07 -16.31 21.72
N VAL A 612 -10.10 -15.98 22.49
CA VAL A 612 -11.26 -15.22 22.01
C VAL A 612 -11.58 -14.08 22.97
N LEU A 613 -11.62 -12.86 22.44
CA LEU A 613 -11.99 -11.64 23.15
C LEU A 613 -13.52 -11.49 23.14
N VAL A 614 -14.18 -11.99 24.17
CA VAL A 614 -15.66 -12.01 24.18
C VAL A 614 -16.27 -10.68 24.60
N GLY A 615 -15.53 -9.85 25.33
CA GLY A 615 -15.97 -8.53 25.81
C GLY A 615 -17.33 -8.56 26.48
N ARG A 616 -18.16 -7.54 26.26
CA ARG A 616 -19.56 -7.55 26.72
C ARG A 616 -20.41 -8.35 25.74
N TRP A 617 -21.18 -9.32 26.23
CA TRP A 617 -22.10 -10.12 25.40
C TRP A 617 -23.57 -9.81 25.64
N THR A 618 -24.39 -10.19 24.67
CA THR A 618 -25.85 -10.22 24.76
C THR A 618 -26.41 -11.47 24.08
N LYS A 619 -27.71 -11.71 24.19
CA LYS A 619 -28.36 -12.88 23.56
C LYS A 619 -28.27 -12.78 22.04
N GLY A 620 -27.85 -13.87 21.39
CA GLY A 620 -27.84 -13.98 19.93
C GLY A 620 -29.20 -14.34 19.34
N GLU A 621 -29.43 -13.89 18.12
CA GLU A 621 -30.65 -14.15 17.35
C GLU A 621 -30.33 -14.36 15.86
N LYS A 622 -31.17 -15.14 15.18
CA LYS A 622 -31.00 -15.45 13.76
C LYS A 622 -31.10 -14.18 12.92
N GLY A 623 -30.19 -14.02 11.96
CA GLY A 623 -30.19 -12.89 11.01
C GLY A 623 -29.43 -11.66 11.48
N LEU A 624 -28.92 -11.64 12.73
CA LEU A 624 -28.02 -10.57 13.17
C LEU A 624 -26.75 -10.58 12.31
N ARG A 625 -26.39 -9.41 11.77
CA ARG A 625 -25.10 -9.21 11.05
C ARG A 625 -24.05 -8.51 11.92
N ARG A 626 -24.48 -7.94 13.04
CA ARG A 626 -23.66 -7.25 14.05
C ARG A 626 -24.32 -7.42 15.41
N PRO A 627 -23.58 -7.33 16.53
CA PRO A 627 -24.18 -7.35 17.86
C PRO A 627 -25.19 -6.20 18.06
N PRO A 628 -26.22 -6.39 18.87
CA PRO A 628 -27.16 -5.34 19.28
C PRO A 628 -26.49 -4.11 19.89
N GLU A 629 -27.18 -2.96 19.84
CA GLU A 629 -26.76 -1.72 20.51
C GLU A 629 -26.99 -1.82 22.03
N ILE A 630 -26.11 -1.18 22.81
CA ILE A 630 -26.25 -1.05 24.25
C ILE A 630 -27.20 0.13 24.49
N THR A 631 -28.30 -0.11 25.19
CA THR A 631 -29.39 0.85 25.41
C THR A 631 -29.07 1.95 26.43
N GLU A 632 -27.92 1.88 27.11
CA GLU A 632 -27.48 2.91 28.05
C GLU A 632 -26.96 4.16 27.30
N SER A 633 -27.54 5.32 27.60
CA SER A 633 -27.19 6.60 26.98
C SER A 633 -25.75 7.01 27.32
N VAL A 634 -24.90 7.14 26.31
CA VAL A 634 -23.56 7.72 26.46
C VAL A 634 -23.58 9.15 25.94
N SER A 635 -23.10 10.09 26.75
CA SER A 635 -22.83 11.47 26.35
C SER A 635 -21.81 11.50 25.20
N GLY A 636 -22.23 11.93 24.01
CA GLY A 636 -21.36 12.05 22.83
C GLY A 636 -21.93 11.53 21.50
N GLY A 637 -23.18 11.06 21.44
CA GLY A 637 -23.87 10.76 20.18
C GLY A 637 -23.43 9.48 19.44
N TYR A 638 -22.39 8.77 19.91
CA TYR A 638 -21.96 7.48 19.36
C TYR A 638 -22.72 6.32 20.02
N ARG A 639 -23.41 5.50 19.21
CA ARG A 639 -24.15 4.32 19.70
C ARG A 639 -23.22 3.13 19.85
N ARG A 640 -22.96 2.71 21.09
CA ARG A 640 -22.10 1.56 21.42
C ARG A 640 -22.85 0.25 21.22
N ARG A 641 -22.14 -0.82 20.82
CA ARG A 641 -22.69 -2.18 20.65
C ARG A 641 -22.02 -3.17 21.59
N TYR A 642 -22.68 -4.30 21.83
CA TYR A 642 -22.04 -5.46 22.45
C TYR A 642 -20.88 -5.98 21.57
N ASN A 643 -19.96 -6.74 22.15
CA ASN A 643 -18.80 -7.31 21.47
C ASN A 643 -19.06 -8.71 20.92
N SER A 644 -19.98 -9.46 21.53
CA SER A 644 -20.32 -10.82 21.11
C SER A 644 -21.79 -11.14 21.40
N CYS A 645 -22.29 -12.19 20.75
CA CYS A 645 -23.60 -12.77 21.03
C CYS A 645 -23.45 -14.16 21.65
N VAL A 646 -24.34 -14.55 22.55
CA VAL A 646 -24.29 -15.86 23.25
C VAL A 646 -25.62 -16.60 23.19
N ASP A 647 -25.57 -17.92 23.40
CA ASP A 647 -26.77 -18.77 23.51
C ASP A 647 -27.57 -18.48 24.79
N ASN A 648 -26.88 -18.20 25.90
CA ASN A 648 -27.47 -17.86 27.18
C ASN A 648 -26.64 -16.77 27.88
N VAL A 649 -27.28 -15.66 28.28
CA VAL A 649 -26.58 -14.49 28.82
C VAL A 649 -25.98 -14.77 30.21
N GLN A 650 -26.68 -15.57 31.03
CA GLN A 650 -26.26 -15.89 32.40
C GLN A 650 -25.18 -16.98 32.43
N ASN A 651 -25.28 -17.97 31.54
CA ASN A 651 -24.33 -19.08 31.45
C ASN A 651 -24.00 -19.40 29.98
N PRO A 652 -23.14 -18.58 29.33
CA PRO A 652 -22.84 -18.73 27.91
C PRO A 652 -22.01 -19.98 27.65
N ARG A 653 -22.49 -20.83 26.75
CA ARG A 653 -21.78 -22.03 26.27
C ARG A 653 -21.25 -21.86 24.86
N ILE A 654 -21.89 -21.00 24.08
CA ILE A 654 -21.49 -20.67 22.71
C ILE A 654 -21.39 -19.15 22.58
N PHE A 655 -20.26 -18.69 22.06
CA PHE A 655 -20.02 -17.30 21.69
C PHE A 655 -20.00 -17.17 20.17
N CYS A 656 -20.71 -16.18 19.65
CA CYS A 656 -20.73 -15.77 18.25
C CYS A 656 -20.03 -14.42 18.13
N ILE A 657 -18.93 -14.39 17.37
CA ILE A 657 -18.03 -13.26 17.23
C ILE A 657 -18.14 -12.65 15.82
N PHE A 658 -18.29 -11.32 15.74
CA PHE A 658 -18.61 -10.61 14.51
C PHE A 658 -17.42 -9.79 13.95
N ASP A 659 -16.22 -9.98 14.50
CA ASP A 659 -15.01 -9.31 14.05
C ASP A 659 -13.85 -10.32 14.06
N HIS A 660 -13.22 -10.53 12.91
CA HIS A 660 -12.20 -11.56 12.72
C HIS A 660 -10.90 -11.28 13.49
N VAL A 661 -10.70 -10.06 13.99
CA VAL A 661 -9.55 -9.73 14.86
C VAL A 661 -9.81 -9.97 16.35
N GLN A 662 -11.03 -10.39 16.75
CA GLN A 662 -11.36 -10.72 18.14
C GLN A 662 -10.92 -12.12 18.58
N TYR A 663 -10.32 -12.92 17.69
CA TYR A 663 -9.85 -14.25 18.04
C TYR A 663 -8.54 -14.61 17.34
N TYR A 664 -7.77 -15.46 18.00
CA TYR A 664 -6.51 -16.01 17.52
C TYR A 664 -6.57 -17.55 17.63
N PRO A 665 -6.47 -18.30 16.51
CA PRO A 665 -6.34 -19.74 16.56
C PRO A 665 -4.95 -20.07 17.11
N GLU A 666 -4.89 -20.59 18.34
CA GLU A 666 -3.63 -20.80 19.05
C GLU A 666 -3.10 -22.21 18.86
N TYR A 667 -4.00 -23.21 18.77
CA TYR A 667 -3.62 -24.61 18.56
C TYR A 667 -4.57 -25.32 17.60
N VAL A 668 -4.01 -26.21 16.77
CA VAL A 668 -4.73 -27.28 16.06
C VAL A 668 -4.60 -28.57 16.87
N LEU A 669 -5.73 -29.20 17.16
CA LEU A 669 -5.82 -30.49 17.85
C LEU A 669 -6.22 -31.55 16.82
N GLU A 670 -5.36 -32.54 16.62
CA GLU A 670 -5.64 -33.72 15.79
C GLU A 670 -5.94 -34.91 16.71
N TYR A 671 -7.07 -35.59 16.50
CA TYR A 671 -7.58 -36.66 17.37
C TYR A 671 -8.43 -37.69 16.61
N GLU A 672 -8.68 -38.85 17.24
CA GLU A 672 -9.46 -39.97 16.69
C GLU A 672 -10.98 -39.74 16.63
#